data_AF-A0AAE1LY21-F1
#
_entry.id   AF-A0AAE1LY21-F1
#
_cell.length_a   1.000
_cell.length_b   1.000
_cell.length_c   1.000
_cell.angle_alpha   90.00
_cell.angle_beta   90.00
_cell.angle_gamma   90.00
#
_symmetry.space_group_name_H-M   'P 1'
#
loop_
_entity.id
_entity.type
_entity.pdbx_description
1 polymer ?
#
loop_
_entity_poly.entity_id
_entity_poly.type
_entity_poly.pdbx_seq_one_letter_code
_entity_poly.pdbx_strand_id
1 'polypeptide(L)'
;MEPEGKGGAESESAIDSYLKTFHHGDFGQFRFLQALRTLQIIRMPGSKLECPTSKNYSPDIELEVSSRREESLSPLTQRFEPDIAENVVAASLLSVAQPSAPDIAEHFVVEQASLELEHENIMEEGQENTEAKHQNDKVELNSGLNELGLQPVGDDIKSLPKAEKVEYAKRKLENVSHSVAKRLCKVLDVEEKQLSAAEEEQKEMVTEFNSLMLKIKEKLKTADRKTKIQLLTLCPSSWTLTFASSFFSVSRYVIKRERDLAATVGILAVPTYTPRVNVTEEMRQTVVDFYCDDRYSRVMPGKKDFVSLGGGNHMQKRLVLNNLIEQYGEFKNEHPVWVRPPTSVSQLSDIVKTFASRLKSIVRHDYVTHQQSLFIKEMKQKLDDSTAIILMDFSMNYTSIVQDATQNFHWSKKGITVHPLVVYAKDENGDIVHKSLCFLSDDVKHDVTQGRLYQQEAIHFIKNNFPDVKEVLYVTDGCAAQYKCCTSFANLCEHESMYGIKASWSFFATSHGKSACDGIGGLVKREAAKSLRRPCRNQILNAQHLFDFCASSSLSQPISFFLIPKEKIDKERERETNLNAVSIPGTRSFHHFTPVPGSTSLIECRLISNDSDAALVHDLLPHQNLIVDSAENYIGSFVAVMVENNTFLALVSDVNCEEQEAELSLLEPPLPATRYTFSENLLSYVAPFPDIVCKVDLSETGTTYEMPVGGRVTQPQRKEQRGPV
;
A
#
# COMPACT_ATOMS: atom_id res chain seq x y z
N MET A 1 19.37 3.66 -72.94
CA MET A 1 19.79 4.54 -71.83
C MET A 1 18.54 5.01 -71.12
N GLU A 2 18.14 4.26 -70.10
CA GLU A 2 17.21 4.67 -69.05
C GLU A 2 17.82 4.11 -67.75
N PRO A 3 17.99 4.89 -66.67
CA PRO A 3 18.45 4.36 -65.39
C PRO A 3 17.28 4.06 -64.45
N GLU A 4 17.43 2.98 -63.69
CA GLU A 4 16.40 2.33 -62.88
C GLU A 4 16.02 3.12 -61.61
N GLY A 5 14.73 3.09 -61.26
CA GLY A 5 14.21 3.51 -59.95
C GLY A 5 13.88 2.30 -59.07
N LYS A 6 14.59 2.13 -57.95
CA LYS A 6 14.46 0.97 -57.06
C LYS A 6 13.10 0.93 -56.35
N GLY A 7 12.57 -0.28 -56.14
CA GLY A 7 11.34 -0.50 -55.38
C GLY A 7 11.47 -0.04 -53.91
N GLY A 8 10.52 0.76 -53.46
CA GLY A 8 10.42 1.19 -52.06
C GLY A 8 9.81 0.09 -51.20
N ALA A 9 10.47 -0.23 -50.08
CA ALA A 9 9.82 -0.98 -49.01
C ALA A 9 8.79 -0.08 -48.32
N GLU A 10 7.57 -0.59 -48.10
CA GLU A 10 6.56 0.09 -47.29
C GLU A 10 7.05 0.19 -45.85
N SER A 11 7.39 1.40 -45.39
CA SER A 11 7.71 1.65 -43.99
C SER A 11 6.42 1.62 -43.17
N GLU A 12 6.07 0.46 -42.61
CA GLU A 12 5.00 0.31 -41.62
C GLU A 12 5.24 1.32 -40.49
N SER A 13 4.35 2.31 -40.35
CA SER A 13 4.61 3.42 -39.42
C SER A 13 4.64 2.91 -37.98
N ALA A 14 5.48 3.49 -37.12
CA ALA A 14 5.61 3.10 -35.72
C ALA A 14 4.28 3.12 -34.93
N ILE A 15 3.28 3.87 -35.43
CA ILE A 15 1.92 3.95 -34.90
C ILE A 15 1.19 2.59 -35.03
N ASP A 16 1.37 1.89 -36.15
CA ASP A 16 0.66 0.63 -36.44
C ASP A 16 1.25 -0.56 -35.67
N SER A 17 2.54 -0.51 -35.33
CA SER A 17 3.14 -1.42 -34.35
C SER A 17 2.66 -1.13 -32.92
N TYR A 18 2.35 0.13 -32.58
CA TYR A 18 1.95 0.53 -31.22
C TYR A 18 0.47 0.20 -30.92
N LEU A 19 -0.39 0.26 -31.94
CA LEU A 19 -1.82 -0.05 -31.83
C LEU A 19 -2.14 -1.55 -31.66
N LYS A 20 -1.20 -2.45 -32.00
CA LYS A 20 -1.37 -3.91 -31.86
C LYS A 20 -1.26 -4.41 -30.41
N THR A 21 -0.79 -3.58 -29.47
CA THR A 21 -0.28 -4.02 -28.15
C THR A 21 -1.21 -3.84 -26.93
N PHE A 22 -2.34 -3.12 -27.03
CA PHE A 22 -3.18 -2.81 -25.86
C PHE A 22 -4.65 -3.26 -26.01
N HIS A 23 -5.18 -3.94 -24.98
CA HIS A 23 -6.56 -4.39 -24.96
C HIS A 23 -7.14 -4.54 -23.53
N HIS A 24 -8.38 -4.03 -23.37
CA HIS A 24 -9.36 -4.23 -22.28
C HIS A 24 -9.24 -3.38 -21.00
N GLY A 25 -10.34 -2.67 -20.69
CA GLY A 25 -10.52 -1.78 -19.55
C GLY A 25 -11.24 -0.49 -19.96
N ASP A 26 -12.58 -0.51 -19.94
CA ASP A 26 -13.50 0.63 -20.15
C ASP A 26 -13.41 1.42 -21.50
N PHE A 27 -14.24 1.04 -22.47
CA PHE A 27 -14.12 1.48 -23.88
C PHE A 27 -14.85 2.78 -24.25
N GLY A 28 -15.66 3.36 -23.35
CA GLY A 28 -16.41 4.60 -23.64
C GLY A 28 -15.52 5.84 -23.57
N GLN A 29 -14.93 6.07 -22.39
CA GLN A 29 -14.00 7.18 -22.15
C GLN A 29 -12.72 7.05 -23.01
N PHE A 30 -12.28 5.82 -23.34
CA PHE A 30 -11.08 5.63 -24.13
C PHE A 30 -11.20 6.16 -25.57
N ARG A 31 -12.32 5.92 -26.26
CA ARG A 31 -12.54 6.47 -27.61
C ARG A 31 -12.72 7.99 -27.60
N PHE A 32 -13.34 8.52 -26.56
CA PHE A 32 -13.48 9.96 -26.30
C PHE A 32 -12.10 10.62 -26.09
N LEU A 33 -11.24 10.04 -25.26
CA LEU A 33 -9.85 10.48 -25.07
C LEU A 33 -8.97 10.28 -26.33
N GLN A 34 -9.24 9.26 -27.15
CA GLN A 34 -8.54 9.01 -28.41
C GLN A 34 -8.92 10.04 -29.49
N ALA A 35 -10.19 10.47 -29.54
CA ALA A 35 -10.64 11.60 -30.35
C ALA A 35 -10.01 12.92 -29.85
N LEU A 36 -10.03 13.19 -28.55
CA LEU A 36 -9.40 14.37 -27.94
C LEU A 36 -7.88 14.46 -28.20
N ARG A 37 -7.17 13.31 -28.26
CA ARG A 37 -5.75 13.26 -28.68
C ARG A 37 -5.54 13.55 -30.16
N THR A 38 -6.50 13.18 -31.01
CA THR A 38 -6.46 13.50 -32.45
C THR A 38 -6.75 14.99 -32.69
N LEU A 39 -7.53 15.61 -31.81
CA LEU A 39 -7.87 17.05 -31.82
C LEU A 39 -6.88 17.93 -31.01
N GLN A 40 -5.85 17.35 -30.40
CA GLN A 40 -4.80 18.01 -29.59
C GLN A 40 -5.28 19.15 -28.66
N ILE A 41 -6.40 18.93 -27.96
CA ILE A 41 -6.89 19.87 -26.94
C ILE A 41 -5.99 19.78 -25.70
N ILE A 42 -5.44 20.91 -25.26
CA ILE A 42 -4.46 20.98 -24.17
C ILE A 42 -5.14 20.71 -22.82
N ARG A 43 -4.59 19.77 -22.05
CA ARG A 43 -5.02 19.41 -20.68
C ARG A 43 -4.44 20.40 -19.66
N MET A 44 -5.23 20.84 -18.68
CA MET A 44 -4.70 21.65 -17.58
C MET A 44 -3.66 20.88 -16.75
N PRO A 45 -2.54 21.54 -16.35
CA PRO A 45 -1.62 20.98 -15.35
C PRO A 45 -2.31 20.98 -13.97
N GLY A 46 -2.54 19.80 -13.39
CA GLY A 46 -3.11 19.69 -12.04
C GLY A 46 -3.81 18.36 -11.71
N SER A 47 -4.34 17.62 -12.69
CA SER A 47 -4.96 16.31 -12.44
C SER A 47 -3.94 15.18 -12.41
N LYS A 48 -3.32 14.94 -11.25
CA LYS A 48 -2.49 13.75 -11.02
C LYS A 48 -3.35 12.47 -11.14
N LEU A 49 -2.99 11.62 -12.10
CA LEU A 49 -3.16 10.18 -11.98
C LEU A 49 -1.81 9.57 -12.38
N GLU A 50 -1.07 9.05 -11.41
CA GLU A 50 0.28 8.52 -11.64
C GLU A 50 0.20 7.05 -12.09
N CYS A 51 1.02 6.70 -13.08
CA CYS A 51 1.43 5.33 -13.36
C CYS A 51 2.88 5.34 -13.87
N PRO A 52 3.68 4.28 -13.60
CA PRO A 52 5.11 4.46 -13.39
C PRO A 52 5.99 4.43 -14.66
N THR A 53 7.02 5.28 -14.61
CA THR A 53 8.36 5.16 -15.23
C THR A 53 8.52 4.78 -16.72
N SER A 54 9.05 5.74 -17.50
CA SER A 54 10.30 5.53 -18.26
C SER A 54 11.02 6.89 -18.47
N LYS A 55 12.32 6.86 -18.84
CA LYS A 55 13.27 7.97 -18.70
C LYS A 55 13.36 8.90 -19.92
N ASN A 56 13.83 10.13 -19.66
CA ASN A 56 14.52 11.08 -20.55
C ASN A 56 13.79 11.60 -21.82
N TYR A 57 13.43 12.89 -21.86
CA TYR A 57 14.17 13.97 -22.54
C TYR A 57 13.41 15.31 -22.45
N SER A 58 14.15 16.42 -22.55
CA SER A 58 13.72 17.83 -22.67
C SER A 58 14.69 18.51 -23.68
N PRO A 59 14.43 19.71 -24.28
CA PRO A 59 13.36 20.70 -24.05
C PRO A 59 12.57 21.02 -25.36
N ASP A 60 11.89 22.15 -25.65
CA ASP A 60 11.75 23.50 -25.03
C ASP A 60 10.48 24.24 -25.58
N ILE A 61 10.38 25.55 -25.32
CA ILE A 61 9.51 26.59 -25.94
C ILE A 61 8.04 26.70 -25.44
N GLU A 62 7.83 27.60 -24.46
CA GLU A 62 6.88 28.75 -24.42
C GLU A 62 5.45 28.67 -25.05
N LEU A 63 4.34 29.19 -24.46
CA LEU A 63 4.11 30.52 -23.84
C LEU A 63 2.78 30.64 -23.01
N GLU A 64 2.58 31.82 -22.40
CA GLU A 64 1.54 32.35 -21.45
C GLU A 64 0.12 32.71 -22.05
N VAL A 65 -0.91 33.29 -21.37
CA VAL A 65 -1.62 33.25 -20.04
C VAL A 65 -2.84 34.25 -20.04
N SER A 66 -3.86 34.05 -19.18
CA SER A 66 -4.96 34.98 -18.76
C SER A 66 -6.29 34.97 -19.60
N SER A 67 -7.47 35.34 -19.09
CA SER A 67 -7.85 36.01 -17.81
C SER A 67 -9.31 35.75 -17.33
N ARG A 68 -9.53 35.81 -16.00
CA ARG A 68 -10.71 36.29 -15.21
C ARG A 68 -12.17 36.04 -15.67
N ARG A 69 -12.98 35.52 -14.73
CA ARG A 69 -14.08 36.30 -14.08
C ARG A 69 -14.43 35.74 -12.69
N GLU A 70 -14.71 36.65 -11.75
CA GLU A 70 -15.27 36.40 -10.42
C GLU A 70 -16.75 36.88 -10.38
N GLU A 71 -17.33 36.92 -9.17
CA GLU A 71 -18.68 37.42 -8.78
C GLU A 71 -19.81 36.36 -8.87
N SER A 72 -20.69 36.21 -7.87
CA SER A 72 -20.75 36.79 -6.51
C SER A 72 -21.76 36.02 -5.64
N LEU A 73 -21.48 35.81 -4.35
CA LEU A 73 -22.50 35.44 -3.36
C LEU A 73 -22.27 36.19 -2.04
N SER A 74 -23.25 36.98 -1.63
CA SER A 74 -23.38 37.58 -0.30
C SER A 74 -24.61 37.00 0.41
N PRO A 75 -24.64 36.97 1.76
CA PRO A 75 -25.47 36.02 2.50
C PRO A 75 -26.81 36.60 2.96
N LEU A 76 -27.81 35.74 3.19
CA LEU A 76 -28.79 35.90 4.28
C LEU A 76 -29.68 34.65 4.51
N THR A 77 -30.06 34.48 5.78
CA THR A 77 -31.16 33.64 6.34
C THR A 77 -31.03 32.11 6.41
N GLN A 78 -31.20 31.63 7.65
CA GLN A 78 -31.20 30.25 8.15
C GLN A 78 -32.58 29.56 8.05
N ARG A 79 -32.61 28.26 8.42
CA ARG A 79 -33.76 27.36 8.67
C ARG A 79 -34.40 26.77 7.40
N PHE A 80 -34.44 25.44 7.22
CA PHE A 80 -35.13 24.45 8.08
C PHE A 80 -34.52 23.03 7.95
N GLU A 81 -35.18 22.03 8.54
CA GLU A 81 -34.68 20.73 9.02
C GLU A 81 -34.41 19.62 7.97
N PRO A 82 -33.72 18.52 8.37
CA PRO A 82 -33.35 17.39 7.51
C PRO A 82 -34.42 16.28 7.44
N ASP A 83 -34.04 15.17 6.77
CA ASP A 83 -34.72 13.87 6.64
C ASP A 83 -35.96 13.76 5.74
N ILE A 84 -35.93 12.70 4.89
CA ILE A 84 -37.04 11.83 4.45
C ILE A 84 -36.60 10.90 3.29
N ALA A 85 -35.56 11.24 2.52
CA ALA A 85 -35.24 10.56 1.25
C ALA A 85 -34.63 9.14 1.35
N GLU A 86 -33.90 8.80 2.42
CA GLU A 86 -33.11 7.53 2.44
C GLU A 86 -33.85 6.31 3.02
N ASN A 87 -34.94 6.50 3.78
CA ASN A 87 -35.60 5.40 4.51
C ASN A 87 -36.62 4.58 3.68
N VAL A 88 -36.96 5.00 2.45
CA VAL A 88 -37.97 4.30 1.62
C VAL A 88 -37.38 3.06 0.91
N VAL A 89 -36.08 3.05 0.61
CA VAL A 89 -35.44 1.96 -0.14
C VAL A 89 -35.07 0.77 0.77
N ALA A 90 -34.68 1.04 2.03
CA ALA A 90 -34.32 -0.01 2.99
C ALA A 90 -35.53 -0.84 3.46
N ALA A 91 -36.70 -0.20 3.67
CA ALA A 91 -37.89 -0.87 4.17
C ALA A 91 -38.54 -1.87 3.18
N SER A 92 -38.29 -1.71 1.88
CA SER A 92 -38.94 -2.51 0.83
C SER A 92 -38.22 -3.83 0.50
N LEU A 93 -37.03 -4.07 1.07
CA LEU A 93 -36.21 -5.27 0.81
C LEU A 93 -36.14 -6.25 1.99
N LEU A 94 -36.75 -5.92 3.14
CA LEU A 94 -36.71 -6.72 4.37
C LEU A 94 -37.95 -7.58 4.62
N SER A 95 -38.91 -7.64 3.69
CA SER A 95 -40.19 -8.35 3.86
C SER A 95 -40.26 -9.75 3.23
N VAL A 96 -39.16 -10.27 2.67
CA VAL A 96 -39.15 -11.60 2.02
C VAL A 96 -37.97 -12.45 2.53
N ALA A 97 -38.32 -13.66 2.99
CA ALA A 97 -37.46 -14.81 3.32
C ALA A 97 -36.74 -14.88 4.69
N GLN A 98 -37.46 -15.44 5.68
CA GLN A 98 -36.98 -16.47 6.61
C GLN A 98 -38.20 -17.32 7.07
N PRO A 99 -38.03 -18.55 7.62
CA PRO A 99 -37.04 -19.58 7.29
C PRO A 99 -37.65 -21.01 7.15
N SER A 100 -36.89 -21.96 6.60
CA SER A 100 -37.09 -23.39 6.87
C SER A 100 -35.76 -24.17 6.74
N ALA A 101 -35.29 -24.75 7.83
CA ALA A 101 -34.17 -25.71 7.90
C ALA A 101 -34.73 -27.16 7.96
N PRO A 102 -33.92 -28.25 8.02
CA PRO A 102 -32.46 -28.33 8.11
C PRO A 102 -31.83 -29.37 7.13
N ASP A 103 -30.68 -29.92 7.54
CA ASP A 103 -29.93 -31.08 7.01
C ASP A 103 -28.92 -30.86 5.86
N ILE A 104 -27.88 -31.71 5.89
CA ILE A 104 -26.65 -31.71 5.05
C ILE A 104 -25.66 -30.58 5.37
N ALA A 105 -25.23 -30.51 6.64
CA ALA A 105 -24.09 -29.68 7.06
C ALA A 105 -23.17 -30.37 8.09
N GLU A 106 -22.92 -31.68 7.92
CA GLU A 106 -22.07 -32.46 8.87
C GLU A 106 -21.02 -33.39 8.21
N HIS A 107 -20.91 -33.42 6.87
CA HIS A 107 -20.06 -34.40 6.17
C HIS A 107 -18.93 -33.82 5.30
N PHE A 108 -18.66 -32.51 5.34
CA PHE A 108 -17.68 -31.85 4.45
C PHE A 108 -16.53 -31.10 5.15
N VAL A 109 -16.35 -31.30 6.47
CA VAL A 109 -15.30 -30.62 7.28
C VAL A 109 -14.25 -31.61 7.83
N VAL A 110 -14.48 -32.92 7.75
CA VAL A 110 -13.58 -33.94 8.33
C VAL A 110 -12.46 -34.40 7.37
N GLU A 111 -12.66 -34.25 6.06
CA GLU A 111 -11.77 -34.89 5.06
C GLU A 111 -10.59 -34.02 4.59
N GLN A 112 -10.60 -32.69 4.82
CA GLN A 112 -9.42 -31.84 4.55
C GLN A 112 -8.50 -31.68 5.77
N ALA A 113 -9.02 -31.80 7.00
CA ALA A 113 -8.21 -31.71 8.21
C ALA A 113 -7.32 -32.94 8.47
N SER A 114 -7.59 -34.06 7.78
CA SER A 114 -6.85 -35.33 7.96
C SER A 114 -5.67 -35.50 7.00
N LEU A 115 -5.49 -34.61 6.02
CA LEU A 115 -4.43 -34.70 4.99
C LEU A 115 -3.26 -33.72 5.19
N GLU A 116 -3.39 -32.75 6.10
CA GLU A 116 -2.31 -31.82 6.45
C GLU A 116 -1.54 -32.25 7.72
N LEU A 117 -2.03 -33.26 8.46
CA LEU A 117 -1.43 -33.74 9.72
C LEU A 117 -0.37 -34.86 9.58
N GLU A 118 -0.12 -35.38 8.38
CA GLU A 118 0.92 -36.41 8.14
C GLU A 118 2.20 -35.88 7.46
N HIS A 119 2.23 -34.62 7.02
CA HIS A 119 3.39 -34.06 6.30
C HIS A 119 4.41 -33.28 7.15
N GLU A 120 4.13 -33.04 8.44
CA GLU A 120 5.06 -32.32 9.34
C GLU A 120 5.91 -33.24 10.25
N ASN A 121 5.64 -34.54 10.29
CA ASN A 121 6.26 -35.46 11.28
C ASN A 121 7.57 -36.15 10.83
N ILE A 122 8.25 -35.65 9.79
CA ILE A 122 9.57 -36.17 9.36
C ILE A 122 10.46 -35.03 8.86
N MET A 123 11.11 -34.27 9.76
CA MET A 123 12.52 -33.82 9.65
C MET A 123 13.01 -33.26 11.00
N GLU A 124 13.45 -34.12 11.93
CA GLU A 124 14.58 -33.86 12.85
C GLU A 124 14.89 -35.10 13.73
N GLU A 125 15.46 -36.14 13.11
CA GLU A 125 16.32 -37.09 13.82
C GLU A 125 17.74 -36.92 13.26
N GLY A 126 18.73 -36.92 14.16
CA GLY A 126 20.08 -36.43 13.89
C GLY A 126 20.80 -37.06 12.68
N GLN A 127 21.77 -36.31 12.14
CA GLN A 127 22.57 -36.72 10.97
C GLN A 127 23.43 -37.98 11.19
N GLU A 128 23.61 -38.45 12.44
CA GLU A 128 24.20 -39.77 12.72
C GLU A 128 23.19 -40.93 12.66
N ASN A 129 21.89 -40.68 12.92
CA ASN A 129 20.87 -41.74 12.92
C ASN A 129 20.30 -42.01 11.52
N THR A 130 20.33 -41.01 10.63
CA THR A 130 19.76 -41.10 9.28
C THR A 130 20.51 -42.04 8.32
N GLU A 131 21.82 -42.25 8.47
CA GLU A 131 22.53 -43.27 7.68
C GLU A 131 22.24 -44.69 8.19
N ALA A 132 22.16 -44.89 9.50
CA ALA A 132 21.81 -46.17 10.11
C ALA A 132 20.38 -46.59 9.74
N LYS A 133 19.43 -45.64 9.82
CA LYS A 133 18.02 -45.82 9.43
C LYS A 133 17.89 -46.18 7.94
N HIS A 134 18.48 -45.39 7.03
CA HIS A 134 18.52 -45.72 5.60
C HIS A 134 19.14 -47.08 5.29
N GLN A 135 20.16 -47.52 6.02
CA GLN A 135 20.77 -48.82 5.82
C GLN A 135 19.88 -49.96 6.31
N ASN A 136 19.14 -49.75 7.41
CA ASN A 136 18.17 -50.71 7.94
C ASN A 136 16.95 -50.86 7.00
N ASP A 137 16.36 -49.73 6.58
CA ASP A 137 15.23 -49.69 5.63
C ASP A 137 15.61 -50.37 4.30
N LYS A 138 16.86 -50.19 3.85
CA LYS A 138 17.40 -50.85 2.66
C LYS A 138 17.52 -52.37 2.83
N VAL A 139 17.92 -52.85 4.02
CA VAL A 139 18.01 -54.29 4.32
C VAL A 139 16.62 -54.92 4.33
N GLU A 140 15.64 -54.27 4.97
CA GLU A 140 14.25 -54.73 5.02
C GLU A 140 13.62 -54.79 3.61
N LEU A 141 13.74 -53.70 2.84
CA LEU A 141 13.28 -53.66 1.45
C LEU A 141 13.94 -54.74 0.58
N ASN A 142 15.25 -54.97 0.75
CA ASN A 142 15.97 -56.01 0.01
C ASN A 142 15.53 -57.43 0.40
N SER A 143 15.10 -57.66 1.65
CA SER A 143 14.49 -58.92 2.07
C SER A 143 13.19 -59.17 1.31
N GLY A 144 12.27 -58.19 1.32
CA GLY A 144 11.01 -58.28 0.57
C GLY A 144 11.19 -58.42 -0.94
N LEU A 145 12.16 -57.74 -1.53
CA LEU A 145 12.52 -57.92 -2.95
C LEU A 145 13.02 -59.33 -3.25
N ASN A 146 13.84 -59.91 -2.39
CA ASN A 146 14.37 -61.26 -2.57
C ASN A 146 13.26 -62.33 -2.40
N GLU A 147 12.35 -62.15 -1.44
CA GLU A 147 11.13 -62.98 -1.34
C GLU A 147 10.27 -62.91 -2.60
N LEU A 148 10.17 -61.72 -3.23
CA LEU A 148 9.52 -61.51 -4.52
C LEU A 148 10.34 -62.03 -5.73
N GLY A 149 11.55 -62.55 -5.52
CA GLY A 149 12.43 -63.09 -6.56
C GLY A 149 13.07 -62.02 -7.45
N LEU A 150 13.14 -60.77 -6.96
CA LEU A 150 13.70 -59.62 -7.65
C LEU A 150 15.10 -59.30 -7.13
N GLN A 151 15.96 -58.77 -8.01
CA GLN A 151 17.31 -58.36 -7.61
C GLN A 151 17.26 -57.28 -6.52
N PRO A 152 18.16 -57.31 -5.52
CA PRO A 152 18.26 -56.28 -4.51
C PRO A 152 18.68 -54.91 -5.09
N VAL A 153 18.59 -53.87 -4.27
CA VAL A 153 19.11 -52.53 -4.51
C VAL A 153 20.60 -52.51 -4.15
N GLY A 154 21.48 -52.43 -5.15
CA GLY A 154 22.94 -52.37 -4.96
C GLY A 154 23.43 -51.11 -4.25
N ASP A 155 24.69 -51.08 -3.81
CA ASP A 155 25.29 -49.93 -3.12
C ASP A 155 25.72 -48.82 -4.09
N ASP A 156 26.11 -49.21 -5.31
CA ASP A 156 26.54 -48.37 -6.45
C ASP A 156 25.52 -47.28 -6.85
N ILE A 157 24.26 -47.43 -6.41
CA ILE A 157 23.17 -46.48 -6.64
C ILE A 157 23.40 -45.19 -5.86
N LYS A 158 24.16 -45.19 -4.74
CA LYS A 158 24.51 -43.96 -3.99
C LYS A 158 25.25 -42.95 -4.88
N SER A 159 26.06 -43.39 -5.84
CA SER A 159 26.79 -42.52 -6.78
C SER A 159 25.99 -41.94 -7.96
N LEU A 160 24.74 -42.36 -8.18
CA LEU A 160 23.95 -41.88 -9.34
C LEU A 160 23.39 -40.45 -9.17
N PRO A 161 23.19 -39.68 -10.26
CA PRO A 161 22.48 -38.40 -10.25
C PRO A 161 21.04 -38.51 -9.72
N LYS A 162 20.52 -37.44 -9.12
CA LYS A 162 19.18 -37.44 -8.47
C LYS A 162 18.03 -37.78 -9.44
N ALA A 163 18.13 -37.38 -10.71
CA ALA A 163 17.15 -37.74 -11.74
C ALA A 163 17.17 -39.24 -12.08
N GLU A 164 18.36 -39.81 -12.27
CA GLU A 164 18.55 -41.24 -12.59
C GLU A 164 18.16 -42.15 -11.40
N LYS A 165 18.36 -41.69 -10.16
CA LYS A 165 17.86 -42.37 -8.96
C LYS A 165 16.32 -42.50 -8.96
N VAL A 166 15.61 -41.44 -9.34
CA VAL A 166 14.13 -41.45 -9.45
C VAL A 166 13.67 -42.38 -10.59
N GLU A 167 14.37 -42.39 -11.72
CA GLU A 167 14.04 -43.27 -12.85
C GLU A 167 14.34 -44.75 -12.55
N TYR A 168 15.46 -45.04 -11.88
CA TYR A 168 15.75 -46.38 -11.34
C TYR A 168 14.67 -46.84 -10.35
N ALA A 169 14.23 -45.97 -9.44
CA ALA A 169 13.20 -46.29 -8.45
C ALA A 169 11.84 -46.59 -9.11
N LYS A 170 11.40 -45.78 -10.08
CA LYS A 170 10.18 -46.03 -10.87
C LYS A 170 10.21 -47.40 -11.57
N ARG A 171 11.29 -47.69 -12.29
CA ARG A 171 11.49 -48.99 -12.96
C ARG A 171 11.51 -50.15 -11.95
N LYS A 172 12.04 -49.95 -10.75
CA LYS A 172 12.02 -50.97 -9.70
C LYS A 172 10.61 -51.23 -9.17
N LEU A 173 9.83 -50.17 -8.95
CA LEU A 173 8.43 -50.24 -8.52
C LEU A 173 7.55 -50.95 -9.55
N GLU A 174 7.71 -50.67 -10.84
CA GLU A 174 7.03 -51.40 -11.93
C GLU A 174 7.35 -52.90 -11.91
N ASN A 175 8.61 -53.27 -11.71
CA ASN A 175 9.02 -54.68 -11.59
C ASN A 175 8.45 -55.37 -10.34
N VAL A 176 8.33 -54.64 -9.22
CA VAL A 176 7.66 -55.13 -8.00
C VAL A 176 6.18 -55.37 -8.26
N SER A 177 5.48 -54.38 -8.82
CA SER A 177 4.06 -54.50 -9.18
C SER A 177 3.82 -55.70 -10.10
N HIS A 178 4.62 -55.85 -11.16
CA HIS A 178 4.53 -56.98 -12.09
C HIS A 178 4.80 -58.34 -11.41
N SER A 179 5.81 -58.46 -10.55
CA SER A 179 6.09 -59.73 -9.83
C SER A 179 4.98 -60.10 -8.84
N VAL A 180 4.42 -59.11 -8.14
CA VAL A 180 3.28 -59.29 -7.22
C VAL A 180 2.02 -59.67 -7.99
N ALA A 181 1.69 -58.95 -9.06
CA ALA A 181 0.55 -59.25 -9.94
C ALA A 181 0.63 -60.68 -10.49
N LYS A 182 1.79 -61.08 -11.02
CA LYS A 182 2.03 -62.44 -11.54
C LYS A 182 1.88 -63.54 -10.50
N ARG A 183 2.25 -63.28 -9.23
CA ARG A 183 2.01 -64.21 -8.12
C ARG A 183 0.53 -64.27 -7.73
N LEU A 184 -0.16 -63.14 -7.67
CA LEU A 184 -1.60 -63.07 -7.42
C LEU A 184 -2.38 -63.83 -8.49
N CYS A 185 -2.08 -63.61 -9.78
CA CYS A 185 -2.68 -64.34 -10.91
C CYS A 185 -2.54 -65.87 -10.74
N LYS A 186 -1.35 -66.33 -10.32
CA LYS A 186 -1.06 -67.76 -10.11
C LYS A 186 -1.76 -68.36 -8.88
N VAL A 187 -2.06 -67.57 -7.86
CA VAL A 187 -2.74 -68.03 -6.64
C VAL A 187 -4.26 -68.00 -6.80
N LEU A 188 -4.78 -67.03 -7.55
CA LEU A 188 -6.23 -66.79 -7.75
C LEU A 188 -6.78 -67.41 -9.04
N ASP A 189 -5.92 -67.98 -9.89
CA ASP A 189 -6.25 -68.60 -11.19
C ASP A 189 -6.94 -67.63 -12.17
N VAL A 190 -6.37 -66.43 -12.29
CA VAL A 190 -6.87 -65.32 -13.13
C VAL A 190 -5.84 -64.96 -14.20
N GLU A 191 -6.28 -64.64 -15.42
CA GLU A 191 -5.38 -64.16 -16.49
C GLU A 191 -4.79 -62.78 -16.15
N GLU A 192 -3.48 -62.62 -16.32
CA GLU A 192 -2.73 -61.38 -15.99
C GLU A 192 -3.27 -60.13 -16.70
N LYS A 193 -3.81 -60.30 -17.92
CA LYS A 193 -4.50 -59.24 -18.67
C LYS A 193 -5.74 -58.67 -17.99
N GLN A 194 -6.41 -59.42 -17.13
CA GLN A 194 -7.60 -58.93 -16.42
C GLN A 194 -7.25 -58.02 -15.24
N LEU A 195 -6.04 -58.14 -14.67
CA LEU A 195 -5.53 -57.18 -13.68
C LEU A 195 -4.91 -55.95 -14.34
N SER A 196 -4.22 -56.10 -15.48
CA SER A 196 -3.63 -54.94 -16.19
C SER A 196 -4.64 -54.13 -17.02
N ALA A 197 -5.80 -54.70 -17.38
CA ALA A 197 -6.80 -54.05 -18.24
C ALA A 197 -7.15 -52.61 -17.83
N ALA A 198 -7.37 -52.34 -16.55
CA ALA A 198 -7.68 -50.98 -16.07
C ALA A 198 -6.49 -50.02 -16.17
N GLU A 199 -5.26 -50.49 -15.99
CA GLU A 199 -4.06 -49.67 -16.20
C GLU A 199 -3.78 -49.45 -17.69
N GLU A 200 -4.02 -50.46 -18.53
CA GLU A 200 -3.87 -50.38 -19.99
C GLU A 200 -4.88 -49.40 -20.59
N GLU A 201 -6.15 -49.46 -20.17
CA GLU A 201 -7.21 -48.52 -20.56
C GLU A 201 -6.89 -47.08 -20.12
N GLN A 202 -6.39 -46.88 -18.89
CA GLN A 202 -5.92 -45.56 -18.43
C GLN A 202 -4.71 -45.05 -19.22
N LYS A 203 -3.73 -45.92 -19.52
CA LYS A 203 -2.57 -45.57 -20.36
C LYS A 203 -3.02 -45.19 -21.77
N GLU A 204 -3.94 -45.95 -22.37
CA GLU A 204 -4.53 -45.67 -23.68
C GLU A 204 -5.24 -44.31 -23.69
N MET A 205 -6.16 -44.06 -22.75
CA MET A 205 -6.83 -42.76 -22.58
C MET A 205 -5.85 -41.57 -22.46
N VAL A 206 -4.75 -41.73 -21.70
CA VAL A 206 -3.72 -40.69 -21.57
C VAL A 206 -2.97 -40.48 -22.89
N THR A 207 -2.68 -41.54 -23.66
CA THR A 207 -2.05 -41.40 -24.98
C THR A 207 -2.99 -40.74 -26.00
N GLU A 208 -4.28 -41.09 -26.01
CA GLU A 208 -5.29 -40.48 -26.86
C GLU A 208 -5.49 -38.99 -26.53
N PHE A 209 -5.58 -38.66 -25.24
CA PHE A 209 -5.68 -37.28 -24.78
C PHE A 209 -4.48 -36.42 -25.23
N ASN A 210 -3.26 -36.94 -25.08
CA ASN A 210 -2.05 -36.26 -25.56
C ASN A 210 -2.06 -36.11 -27.09
N SER A 211 -2.50 -37.13 -27.83
CA SER A 211 -2.68 -37.08 -29.29
C SER A 211 -3.69 -36.00 -29.72
N LEU A 212 -4.82 -35.87 -29.01
CA LEU A 212 -5.81 -34.83 -29.23
C LEU A 212 -5.23 -33.43 -28.99
N MET A 213 -4.52 -33.22 -27.87
CA MET A 213 -3.91 -31.93 -27.54
C MET A 213 -2.83 -31.52 -28.55
N LEU A 214 -2.06 -32.47 -29.09
CA LEU A 214 -1.11 -32.23 -30.18
C LEU A 214 -1.84 -31.85 -31.49
N LYS A 215 -2.94 -32.52 -31.85
CA LYS A 215 -3.76 -32.15 -33.02
C LYS A 215 -4.35 -30.74 -32.88
N ILE A 216 -4.79 -30.35 -31.67
CA ILE A 216 -5.25 -28.98 -31.38
C ILE A 216 -4.09 -27.99 -31.54
N LYS A 217 -2.90 -28.29 -31.01
CA LYS A 217 -1.69 -27.46 -31.17
C LYS A 217 -1.31 -27.23 -32.63
N GLU A 218 -1.34 -28.26 -33.47
CA GLU A 218 -1.10 -28.10 -34.92
C GLU A 218 -2.18 -27.24 -35.57
N LYS A 219 -3.47 -27.50 -35.28
CA LYS A 219 -4.57 -26.70 -35.82
C LYS A 219 -4.48 -25.22 -35.43
N LEU A 220 -4.00 -24.91 -34.23
CA LEU A 220 -3.78 -23.55 -33.76
C LEU A 220 -2.73 -22.76 -34.56
N LYS A 221 -1.80 -23.42 -35.27
CA LYS A 221 -0.85 -22.73 -36.16
C LYS A 221 -1.59 -22.10 -37.34
N THR A 222 -2.42 -22.89 -38.04
CA THR A 222 -3.08 -22.51 -39.30
C THR A 222 -4.50 -21.95 -39.14
N ALA A 223 -5.11 -22.04 -37.96
CA ALA A 223 -6.47 -21.55 -37.71
C ALA A 223 -6.61 -20.02 -37.83
N ASP A 224 -7.84 -19.55 -38.07
CA ASP A 224 -8.17 -18.12 -37.99
C ASP A 224 -8.30 -17.65 -36.53
N ARG A 225 -8.40 -16.34 -36.29
CA ARG A 225 -8.48 -15.77 -34.93
C ARG A 225 -9.67 -16.32 -34.13
N LYS A 226 -10.83 -16.56 -34.76
CA LYS A 226 -12.03 -17.07 -34.07
C LYS A 226 -11.82 -18.52 -33.65
N THR A 227 -11.38 -19.39 -34.56
CA THR A 227 -11.11 -20.79 -34.25
C THR A 227 -9.96 -20.94 -33.26
N LYS A 228 -8.94 -20.07 -33.29
CA LYS A 228 -7.87 -20.08 -32.26
C LYS A 228 -8.41 -19.83 -30.85
N ILE A 229 -9.32 -18.86 -30.69
CA ILE A 229 -9.98 -18.58 -29.40
C ILE A 229 -10.78 -19.80 -28.96
N GLN A 230 -11.66 -20.33 -29.82
CA GLN A 230 -12.49 -21.49 -29.50
C GLN A 230 -11.66 -22.72 -29.09
N LEU A 231 -10.60 -23.04 -29.84
CA LEU A 231 -9.72 -24.18 -29.51
C LEU A 231 -8.96 -24.00 -28.19
N LEU A 232 -8.58 -22.78 -27.82
CA LEU A 232 -7.90 -22.52 -26.55
C LEU A 232 -8.83 -22.62 -25.33
N THR A 233 -10.15 -22.48 -25.49
CA THR A 233 -11.13 -22.77 -24.41
C THR A 233 -11.15 -24.25 -24.02
N LEU A 234 -10.65 -25.16 -24.87
CA LEU A 234 -10.51 -26.59 -24.57
C LEU A 234 -9.26 -26.91 -23.72
N CYS A 235 -8.45 -25.92 -23.35
CA CYS A 235 -7.27 -26.14 -22.52
C CYS A 235 -7.69 -26.59 -21.10
N PRO A 236 -7.20 -27.75 -20.60
CA PRO A 236 -7.55 -28.25 -19.27
C PRO A 236 -7.27 -27.23 -18.17
N SER A 237 -8.14 -27.17 -17.17
CA SER A 237 -7.97 -26.34 -15.97
C SER A 237 -6.76 -26.79 -15.12
N SER A 238 -6.50 -28.10 -15.05
CA SER A 238 -5.40 -28.72 -14.31
C SER A 238 -4.00 -28.33 -14.79
N TRP A 239 -3.86 -27.86 -16.04
CA TRP A 239 -2.57 -27.41 -16.55
C TRP A 239 -2.19 -26.03 -15.95
N THR A 240 -0.95 -25.86 -15.52
CA THR A 240 -0.47 -24.53 -15.11
C THR A 240 -0.46 -23.55 -16.30
N LEU A 241 -0.65 -22.25 -16.03
CA LEU A 241 -0.62 -21.23 -17.09
C LEU A 241 0.73 -21.21 -17.85
N THR A 242 1.83 -21.52 -17.14
CA THR A 242 3.18 -21.60 -17.72
C THR A 242 3.31 -22.81 -18.64
N PHE A 243 2.85 -23.99 -18.22
CA PHE A 243 2.88 -25.20 -19.05
C PHE A 243 2.00 -25.04 -20.30
N ALA A 244 0.75 -24.58 -20.14
CA ALA A 244 -0.18 -24.37 -21.26
C ALA A 244 0.34 -23.31 -22.26
N SER A 245 0.94 -22.21 -21.76
CA SER A 245 1.56 -21.17 -22.57
C SER A 245 2.73 -21.70 -23.40
N SER A 246 3.61 -22.51 -22.79
CA SER A 246 4.71 -23.18 -23.48
C SER A 246 4.20 -24.21 -24.50
N PHE A 247 3.28 -25.09 -24.09
CA PHE A 247 2.72 -26.15 -24.92
C PHE A 247 2.07 -25.60 -26.19
N PHE A 248 1.19 -24.59 -26.07
CA PHE A 248 0.50 -23.99 -27.22
C PHE A 248 1.28 -22.87 -27.91
N SER A 249 2.42 -22.45 -27.36
CA SER A 249 3.24 -21.34 -27.89
C SER A 249 2.46 -20.01 -28.03
N VAL A 250 1.64 -19.71 -27.02
CA VAL A 250 0.84 -18.48 -26.90
C VAL A 250 1.07 -17.84 -25.52
N SER A 251 0.82 -16.54 -25.36
CA SER A 251 1.13 -15.86 -24.09
C SER A 251 0.22 -16.31 -22.93
N ARG A 252 0.77 -16.29 -21.71
CA ARG A 252 0.02 -16.61 -20.46
C ARG A 252 -1.27 -15.79 -20.32
N TYR A 253 -1.28 -14.55 -20.80
CA TYR A 253 -2.48 -13.69 -20.82
C TYR A 253 -3.60 -14.26 -21.71
N VAL A 254 -3.27 -14.77 -22.91
CA VAL A 254 -4.27 -15.37 -23.80
C VAL A 254 -4.85 -16.64 -23.17
N ILE A 255 -4.01 -17.54 -22.63
CA ILE A 255 -4.50 -18.75 -21.93
C ILE A 255 -5.44 -18.37 -20.77
N LYS A 256 -5.08 -17.38 -19.95
CA LYS A 256 -5.95 -16.92 -18.86
C LYS A 256 -7.29 -16.40 -19.40
N ARG A 257 -7.26 -15.49 -20.37
CA ARG A 257 -8.50 -14.92 -20.97
C ARG A 257 -9.42 -16.00 -21.56
N GLU A 258 -8.88 -16.98 -22.28
CA GLU A 258 -9.73 -18.01 -22.89
C GLU A 258 -10.25 -19.02 -21.85
N ARG A 259 -9.55 -19.24 -20.72
CA ARG A 259 -10.11 -19.98 -19.57
C ARG A 259 -11.22 -19.20 -18.87
N ASP A 260 -11.03 -17.90 -18.66
CA ASP A 260 -12.06 -17.02 -18.07
C ASP A 260 -13.31 -16.99 -19.00
N LEU A 261 -13.11 -16.99 -20.32
CA LEU A 261 -14.18 -17.13 -21.32
C LEU A 261 -14.85 -18.52 -21.28
N ALA A 262 -14.08 -19.59 -21.15
CA ALA A 262 -14.60 -20.95 -21.03
C ALA A 262 -15.45 -21.13 -19.75
N ALA A 263 -15.03 -20.54 -18.63
CA ALA A 263 -15.75 -20.59 -17.36
C ALA A 263 -17.04 -19.75 -17.36
N THR A 264 -17.11 -18.69 -18.16
CA THR A 264 -18.27 -17.78 -18.21
C THR A 264 -19.27 -18.08 -19.34
N VAL A 265 -18.81 -18.62 -20.46
CA VAL A 265 -19.62 -18.86 -21.67
C VAL A 265 -19.65 -20.34 -22.09
N GLY A 266 -18.74 -21.16 -21.58
CA GLY A 266 -18.61 -22.59 -21.91
C GLY A 266 -17.49 -22.91 -22.92
N ILE A 267 -17.26 -24.20 -23.14
CA ILE A 267 -16.29 -24.67 -24.13
C ILE A 267 -16.70 -24.29 -25.56
N LEU A 268 -15.70 -24.08 -26.42
CA LEU A 268 -15.86 -23.57 -27.80
C LEU A 268 -16.56 -22.20 -27.90
N ALA A 269 -16.55 -21.40 -26.82
CA ALA A 269 -17.14 -20.07 -26.80
C ALA A 269 -16.65 -19.18 -27.96
N VAL A 270 -17.62 -18.66 -28.72
CA VAL A 270 -17.34 -17.68 -29.78
C VAL A 270 -17.07 -16.33 -29.14
N PRO A 271 -15.98 -15.61 -29.50
CA PRO A 271 -15.78 -14.25 -29.04
C PRO A 271 -16.94 -13.37 -29.53
N THR A 272 -17.72 -12.83 -28.59
CA THR A 272 -18.85 -11.95 -28.89
C THR A 272 -18.34 -10.68 -29.54
N TYR A 273 -18.49 -10.59 -30.86
CA TYR A 273 -18.14 -9.38 -31.61
C TYR A 273 -19.14 -8.29 -31.25
N THR A 274 -18.77 -7.44 -30.27
CA THR A 274 -19.40 -6.13 -30.14
C THR A 274 -19.09 -5.37 -31.42
N PRO A 275 -20.10 -5.02 -32.24
CA PRO A 275 -19.84 -4.35 -33.50
C PRO A 275 -19.05 -3.07 -33.23
N ARG A 276 -17.91 -2.93 -33.90
CA ARG A 276 -17.22 -1.64 -33.92
C ARG A 276 -18.18 -0.68 -34.62
N VAL A 277 -18.86 0.17 -33.84
CA VAL A 277 -19.49 1.36 -34.39
C VAL A 277 -18.36 2.13 -35.07
N ASN A 278 -18.41 2.16 -36.41
CA ASN A 278 -17.52 2.97 -37.21
C ASN A 278 -17.87 4.41 -36.90
N VAL A 279 -16.89 5.19 -36.45
CA VAL A 279 -17.09 6.61 -36.21
C VAL A 279 -17.27 7.25 -37.59
N THR A 280 -18.50 7.62 -37.94
CA THR A 280 -18.80 8.31 -39.21
C THR A 280 -18.24 9.73 -39.17
N GLU A 281 -18.12 10.37 -40.34
CA GLU A 281 -17.62 11.75 -40.37
C GLU A 281 -18.63 12.73 -39.72
N GLU A 282 -19.93 12.48 -39.89
CA GLU A 282 -21.01 13.15 -39.17
C GLU A 282 -20.85 13.04 -37.65
N MET A 283 -20.55 11.82 -37.14
CA MET A 283 -20.26 11.59 -35.73
C MET A 283 -19.03 12.36 -35.22
N ARG A 284 -18.02 12.59 -36.06
CA ARG A 284 -16.88 13.45 -35.70
C ARG A 284 -17.30 14.92 -35.66
N GLN A 285 -18.05 15.36 -36.67
CA GLN A 285 -18.48 16.74 -36.77
C GLN A 285 -19.36 17.15 -35.58
N THR A 286 -20.32 16.33 -35.15
CA THR A 286 -21.14 16.60 -33.95
C THR A 286 -20.29 16.79 -32.69
N VAL A 287 -19.22 16.01 -32.51
CA VAL A 287 -18.29 16.17 -31.38
C VAL A 287 -17.46 17.45 -31.52
N VAL A 288 -16.97 17.75 -32.73
CA VAL A 288 -16.24 18.99 -33.01
C VAL A 288 -17.11 20.22 -32.76
N ASP A 289 -18.37 20.21 -33.22
CA ASP A 289 -19.33 21.29 -33.07
C ASP A 289 -19.64 21.55 -31.59
N PHE A 290 -19.94 20.51 -30.81
CA PHE A 290 -20.14 20.62 -29.36
C PHE A 290 -18.91 21.20 -28.63
N TYR A 291 -17.70 20.77 -29.01
CA TYR A 291 -16.45 21.29 -28.45
C TYR A 291 -16.04 22.67 -28.99
N CYS A 292 -16.62 23.11 -30.10
CA CYS A 292 -16.51 24.47 -30.63
C CYS A 292 -17.65 25.39 -30.18
N ASP A 293 -18.64 24.86 -29.45
CA ASP A 293 -19.73 25.65 -28.89
C ASP A 293 -19.20 26.58 -27.79
N ASP A 294 -19.63 27.83 -27.86
CA ASP A 294 -19.32 28.89 -26.90
C ASP A 294 -19.99 28.70 -25.53
N ARG A 295 -20.97 27.78 -25.42
CA ARG A 295 -21.60 27.35 -24.17
C ARG A 295 -20.67 26.47 -23.33
N TYR A 296 -19.84 25.64 -23.97
CA TYR A 296 -18.99 24.64 -23.31
C TYR A 296 -17.50 24.97 -23.40
N SER A 297 -17.10 25.91 -24.26
CA SER A 297 -15.71 26.31 -24.46
C SER A 297 -15.59 27.79 -24.82
N ARG A 298 -14.42 28.42 -24.68
CA ARG A 298 -14.17 29.80 -25.13
C ARG A 298 -12.89 29.91 -25.94
N VAL A 299 -12.95 30.63 -27.06
CA VAL A 299 -11.78 30.93 -27.91
C VAL A 299 -10.74 31.74 -27.14
N MET A 300 -9.48 31.35 -27.17
CA MET A 300 -8.39 32.16 -26.60
C MET A 300 -8.04 33.34 -27.53
N PRO A 301 -7.87 34.56 -27.01
CA PRO A 301 -7.70 35.76 -27.84
C PRO A 301 -6.28 35.98 -28.39
N GLY A 302 -5.29 35.19 -27.97
CA GLY A 302 -3.89 35.43 -28.29
C GLY A 302 -3.50 35.07 -29.73
N LYS A 303 -2.69 35.93 -30.38
CA LYS A 303 -2.16 35.67 -31.73
C LYS A 303 -1.22 34.45 -31.81
N LYS A 304 -0.75 33.91 -30.67
CA LYS A 304 0.04 32.66 -30.58
C LYS A 304 -0.81 31.45 -30.17
N ASP A 305 -2.11 31.63 -29.96
CA ASP A 305 -3.03 30.59 -29.52
C ASP A 305 -3.72 29.87 -30.66
N PHE A 306 -2.95 29.49 -31.69
CA PHE A 306 -3.42 28.63 -32.77
C PHE A 306 -2.65 27.32 -32.83
N VAL A 307 -3.25 26.31 -33.43
CA VAL A 307 -2.67 24.98 -33.71
C VAL A 307 -2.79 24.72 -35.20
N SER A 308 -1.71 24.28 -35.84
CA SER A 308 -1.74 23.85 -37.23
C SER A 308 -2.17 22.38 -37.31
N LEU A 309 -3.21 22.08 -38.07
CA LEU A 309 -3.78 20.73 -38.21
C LEU A 309 -3.22 19.97 -39.42
N GLY A 310 -2.17 20.49 -40.04
CA GLY A 310 -1.69 20.04 -41.35
C GLY A 310 -2.51 20.61 -42.50
N GLY A 311 -1.99 20.49 -43.73
CA GLY A 311 -2.66 20.96 -44.95
C GLY A 311 -2.88 22.48 -45.04
N GLY A 312 -2.23 23.29 -44.18
CA GLY A 312 -2.41 24.75 -44.12
C GLY A 312 -3.58 25.21 -43.24
N ASN A 313 -4.36 24.29 -42.67
CA ASN A 313 -5.47 24.62 -41.77
C ASN A 313 -4.95 24.95 -40.37
N HIS A 314 -5.44 26.06 -39.81
CA HIS A 314 -5.11 26.53 -38.47
C HIS A 314 -6.39 26.71 -37.66
N MET A 315 -6.44 26.16 -36.45
CA MET A 315 -7.54 26.37 -35.50
C MET A 315 -7.06 27.12 -34.28
N GLN A 316 -7.85 28.11 -33.84
CA GLN A 316 -7.61 28.85 -32.60
C GLN A 316 -7.93 27.93 -31.40
N LYS A 317 -7.03 27.90 -30.42
CA LYS A 317 -7.18 27.12 -29.18
C LYS A 317 -8.42 27.59 -28.41
N ARG A 318 -9.14 26.66 -27.80
CA ARG A 318 -10.33 26.92 -26.98
C ARG A 318 -10.11 26.40 -25.56
N LEU A 319 -10.49 27.21 -24.57
CA LEU A 319 -10.53 26.85 -23.16
C LEU A 319 -11.82 26.08 -22.88
N VAL A 320 -11.66 24.90 -22.28
CA VAL A 320 -12.76 24.01 -21.88
C VAL A 320 -13.34 24.52 -20.55
N LEU A 321 -14.64 24.80 -20.47
CA LEU A 321 -15.24 25.47 -19.31
C LEU A 321 -15.58 24.55 -18.14
N ASN A 322 -15.95 23.29 -18.41
CA ASN A 322 -16.29 22.29 -17.40
C ASN A 322 -15.23 21.18 -17.37
N ASN A 323 -15.26 20.29 -16.38
CA ASN A 323 -14.38 19.12 -16.42
C ASN A 323 -14.87 18.09 -17.47
N LEU A 324 -13.96 17.22 -17.93
CA LEU A 324 -14.26 16.27 -19.03
C LEU A 324 -15.37 15.26 -18.70
N ILE A 325 -15.68 15.01 -17.42
CA ILE A 325 -16.76 14.12 -17.00
C ILE A 325 -18.10 14.86 -17.07
N GLU A 326 -18.15 16.09 -16.57
CA GLU A 326 -19.32 17.00 -16.66
C GLU A 326 -19.69 17.27 -18.11
N GLN A 327 -18.72 17.64 -18.95
CA GLN A 327 -18.94 17.87 -20.38
C GLN A 327 -19.41 16.63 -21.13
N TYR A 328 -18.94 15.44 -20.75
CA TYR A 328 -19.45 14.20 -21.32
C TYR A 328 -20.87 13.86 -20.83
N GLY A 329 -21.26 14.35 -19.65
CA GLY A 329 -22.66 14.37 -19.20
C GLY A 329 -23.51 15.31 -20.05
N GLU A 330 -23.08 16.55 -20.23
CA GLU A 330 -23.74 17.55 -21.08
C GLU A 330 -23.90 17.05 -22.53
N PHE A 331 -22.85 16.52 -23.15
CA PHE A 331 -22.90 15.93 -24.49
C PHE A 331 -23.94 14.81 -24.61
N LYS A 332 -24.11 13.99 -23.58
CA LYS A 332 -25.15 12.94 -23.55
C LYS A 332 -26.56 13.52 -23.40
N ASN A 333 -26.71 14.61 -22.67
CA ASN A 333 -27.99 15.29 -22.48
C ASN A 333 -28.45 15.94 -23.79
N GLU A 334 -27.54 16.58 -24.54
CA GLU A 334 -27.84 17.19 -25.84
C GLU A 334 -27.95 16.14 -26.97
N HIS A 335 -27.23 15.04 -26.89
CA HIS A 335 -27.20 13.98 -27.92
C HIS A 335 -27.57 12.60 -27.34
N PRO A 336 -28.82 12.39 -26.86
CA PRO A 336 -29.24 11.16 -26.18
C PRO A 336 -29.15 9.89 -27.04
N VAL A 337 -29.11 10.01 -28.38
CA VAL A 337 -28.85 8.90 -29.32
C VAL A 337 -27.51 8.19 -29.05
N TRP A 338 -26.56 8.88 -28.40
CA TRP A 338 -25.23 8.35 -28.05
C TRP A 338 -25.19 7.68 -26.68
N VAL A 339 -26.28 7.73 -25.92
CA VAL A 339 -26.43 7.01 -24.66
C VAL A 339 -26.70 5.54 -24.99
N ARG A 340 -25.75 4.65 -24.64
CA ARG A 340 -26.07 3.22 -24.60
C ARG A 340 -27.24 3.00 -23.64
N PRO A 341 -28.21 2.12 -23.95
CA PRO A 341 -29.15 1.67 -22.93
C PRO A 341 -28.38 1.13 -21.71
N PRO A 342 -28.92 1.29 -20.49
CA PRO A 342 -28.20 0.98 -19.25
C PRO A 342 -27.64 -0.45 -19.29
N THR A 343 -26.38 -0.58 -18.84
CA THR A 343 -25.58 -1.76 -19.15
C THR A 343 -26.12 -3.04 -18.53
N SER A 344 -25.78 -4.18 -19.15
CA SER A 344 -26.21 -5.52 -18.72
C SER A 344 -25.97 -5.79 -17.23
N VAL A 345 -26.89 -6.56 -16.64
CA VAL A 345 -26.96 -6.96 -15.22
C VAL A 345 -25.63 -7.39 -14.61
N SER A 346 -24.72 -7.97 -15.42
CA SER A 346 -23.35 -8.31 -15.02
C SER A 346 -22.59 -7.15 -14.36
N GLN A 347 -22.63 -5.93 -14.93
CA GLN A 347 -21.87 -4.79 -14.41
C GLN A 347 -22.41 -4.27 -13.07
N LEU A 348 -23.73 -4.34 -12.85
CA LEU A 348 -24.31 -4.03 -11.54
C LEU A 348 -23.83 -5.02 -10.49
N SER A 349 -23.72 -6.31 -10.83
CA SER A 349 -23.17 -7.31 -9.91
C SER A 349 -21.71 -7.03 -9.55
N ASP A 350 -20.90 -6.54 -10.50
CA ASP A 350 -19.49 -6.24 -10.27
C ASP A 350 -19.30 -4.96 -9.45
N ILE A 351 -20.15 -3.94 -9.65
CA ILE A 351 -20.19 -2.73 -8.82
C ILE A 351 -20.59 -3.09 -7.38
N VAL A 352 -21.65 -3.88 -7.20
CA VAL A 352 -22.12 -4.33 -5.88
C VAL A 352 -21.06 -5.17 -5.17
N LYS A 353 -20.41 -6.12 -5.85
CA LYS A 353 -19.27 -6.89 -5.31
C LYS A 353 -18.10 -5.99 -4.92
N THR A 354 -17.74 -5.02 -5.77
CA THR A 354 -16.65 -4.08 -5.51
C THR A 354 -16.96 -3.20 -4.30
N PHE A 355 -18.19 -2.67 -4.21
CA PHE A 355 -18.65 -1.89 -3.07
C PHE A 355 -18.67 -2.72 -1.78
N ALA A 356 -19.27 -3.92 -1.80
CA ALA A 356 -19.30 -4.84 -0.67
C ALA A 356 -17.89 -5.22 -0.17
N SER A 357 -16.95 -5.46 -1.09
CA SER A 357 -15.55 -5.73 -0.74
C SER A 357 -14.85 -4.55 -0.05
N ARG A 358 -15.24 -3.31 -0.37
CA ARG A 358 -14.70 -2.07 0.21
C ARG A 358 -15.46 -1.58 1.44
N LEU A 359 -16.69 -2.05 1.67
CA LEU A 359 -17.57 -1.60 2.75
C LEU A 359 -16.89 -1.69 4.13
N LYS A 360 -16.17 -2.80 4.40
CA LYS A 360 -15.38 -2.97 5.64
C LYS A 360 -14.31 -1.88 5.84
N SER A 361 -13.69 -1.41 4.75
CA SER A 361 -12.70 -0.33 4.80
C SER A 361 -13.35 1.04 4.94
N ILE A 362 -14.50 1.27 4.28
CA ILE A 362 -15.24 2.53 4.32
C ILE A 362 -15.81 2.77 5.71
N VAL A 363 -16.48 1.77 6.31
CA VAL A 363 -17.08 1.87 7.66
C VAL A 363 -16.01 2.16 8.72
N ARG A 364 -14.84 1.51 8.64
CA ARG A 364 -13.71 1.79 9.55
C ARG A 364 -13.18 3.21 9.37
N HIS A 365 -13.00 3.66 8.12
CA HIS A 365 -12.51 5.00 7.79
C HIS A 365 -13.48 6.10 8.27
N ASP A 366 -14.77 5.91 8.03
CA ASP A 366 -15.83 6.83 8.44
C ASP A 366 -15.91 6.93 9.97
N TYR A 367 -15.93 5.80 10.67
CA TYR A 367 -15.89 5.75 12.14
C TYR A 367 -14.68 6.49 12.71
N VAL A 368 -13.46 6.20 12.22
CA VAL A 368 -12.24 6.88 12.67
C VAL A 368 -12.30 8.38 12.39
N THR A 369 -12.78 8.78 11.21
CA THR A 369 -12.96 10.18 10.83
C THR A 369 -13.90 10.91 11.78
N HIS A 370 -15.04 10.28 12.11
CA HIS A 370 -16.02 10.82 13.05
C HIS A 370 -15.45 10.94 14.47
N GLN A 371 -14.83 9.88 15.00
CA GLN A 371 -14.24 9.87 16.34
C GLN A 371 -13.12 10.91 16.50
N GLN A 372 -12.22 11.03 15.52
CA GLN A 372 -11.17 12.06 15.54
C GLN A 372 -11.73 13.49 15.51
N SER A 373 -12.75 13.72 14.67
CA SER A 373 -13.40 15.04 14.57
C SER A 373 -14.13 15.41 15.86
N LEU A 374 -14.78 14.44 16.52
CA LEU A 374 -15.41 14.62 17.83
C LEU A 374 -14.36 14.91 18.91
N PHE A 375 -13.33 14.09 19.03
CA PHE A 375 -12.26 14.25 20.03
C PHE A 375 -11.63 15.65 19.97
N ILE A 376 -11.21 16.10 18.78
CA ILE A 376 -10.59 17.43 18.60
C ILE A 376 -11.58 18.56 18.94
N LYS A 377 -12.87 18.37 18.65
CA LYS A 377 -13.93 19.33 19.01
C LYS A 377 -14.14 19.38 20.52
N GLU A 378 -14.19 18.24 21.20
CA GLU A 378 -14.37 18.17 22.65
C GLU A 378 -13.16 18.70 23.41
N MET A 379 -11.94 18.36 23.00
CA MET A 379 -10.71 18.91 23.61
C MET A 379 -10.66 20.44 23.50
N LYS A 380 -11.11 21.02 22.38
CA LYS A 380 -11.23 22.48 22.22
C LYS A 380 -12.34 23.12 23.06
N GLN A 381 -13.36 22.36 23.47
CA GLN A 381 -14.45 22.85 24.31
C GLN A 381 -14.19 22.67 25.81
N LYS A 382 -13.44 21.63 26.19
CA LYS A 382 -13.11 21.26 27.57
C LYS A 382 -11.66 21.62 27.94
N LEU A 383 -11.09 22.63 27.26
CA LEU A 383 -9.70 23.02 27.45
C LEU A 383 -9.46 23.53 28.88
N ASP A 384 -8.49 22.94 29.57
CA ASP A 384 -8.05 23.35 30.89
C ASP A 384 -6.90 24.37 30.80
N ASP A 385 -6.65 25.05 31.92
CA ASP A 385 -5.71 26.16 32.00
C ASP A 385 -4.24 25.68 31.86
N SER A 386 -4.00 24.38 32.09
CA SER A 386 -2.67 23.76 31.97
C SER A 386 -2.40 23.04 30.64
N THR A 387 -3.35 23.01 29.69
CA THR A 387 -3.17 22.38 28.39
C THR A 387 -3.34 23.38 27.24
N ALA A 388 -2.45 23.32 26.24
CA ALA A 388 -2.65 23.99 24.96
C ALA A 388 -2.81 22.97 23.82
N ILE A 389 -3.64 23.29 22.82
CA ILE A 389 -3.78 22.49 21.61
C ILE A 389 -3.04 23.20 20.47
N ILE A 390 -2.06 22.53 19.88
CA ILE A 390 -1.30 23.04 18.73
C ILE A 390 -1.75 22.31 17.48
N LEU A 391 -2.53 23.01 16.67
CA LEU A 391 -2.89 22.57 15.32
C LEU A 391 -1.82 23.07 14.34
N MET A 392 -1.22 22.19 13.53
CA MET A 392 -0.26 22.61 12.50
C MET A 392 -0.36 21.80 11.21
N ASP A 393 0.00 22.42 10.10
CA ASP A 393 -0.05 21.82 8.76
C ASP A 393 0.96 22.48 7.80
N PHE A 394 1.48 21.73 6.83
CA PHE A 394 2.33 22.27 5.76
C PHE A 394 1.46 22.82 4.63
N SER A 395 1.34 24.15 4.53
CA SER A 395 0.67 24.74 3.37
C SER A 395 1.53 24.55 2.12
N MET A 396 0.88 24.28 0.97
CA MET A 396 1.57 24.23 -0.33
C MET A 396 2.46 25.47 -0.53
N ASN A 397 3.73 25.24 -0.87
CA ASN A 397 4.77 26.26 -1.02
C ASN A 397 4.30 27.47 -1.82
N TYR A 398 4.57 28.67 -1.29
CA TYR A 398 4.38 29.90 -2.05
C TYR A 398 5.49 29.99 -3.10
N THR A 399 5.11 29.95 -4.37
CA THR A 399 6.06 30.20 -5.46
C THR A 399 6.11 31.70 -5.72
N SER A 400 7.31 32.27 -5.73
CA SER A 400 7.52 33.69 -6.09
C SER A 400 6.97 33.97 -7.50
N ILE A 401 6.14 35.02 -7.62
CA ILE A 401 5.60 35.52 -8.88
C ILE A 401 5.96 36.99 -8.97
N VAL A 402 6.56 37.41 -10.08
CA VAL A 402 7.03 38.77 -10.33
C VAL A 402 6.29 39.31 -11.55
N GLN A 403 5.78 40.53 -11.47
CA GLN A 403 5.18 41.22 -12.62
C GLN A 403 6.30 41.65 -13.60
N ASP A 404 6.04 41.52 -14.90
CA ASP A 404 6.97 41.87 -15.99
C ASP A 404 8.34 41.16 -15.89
N ALA A 405 8.32 39.93 -15.36
CA ALA A 405 9.52 39.10 -15.22
C ALA A 405 10.08 38.68 -16.59
N THR A 406 11.41 38.59 -16.70
CA THR A 406 12.05 38.01 -17.90
C THR A 406 11.71 36.53 -18.03
N GLN A 407 11.66 36.03 -19.27
CA GLN A 407 11.41 34.61 -19.60
C GLN A 407 12.22 33.63 -18.74
N ASN A 408 13.50 33.94 -18.48
CA ASN A 408 14.39 33.10 -17.68
C ASN A 408 13.92 32.94 -16.22
N PHE A 409 13.23 33.94 -15.66
CA PHE A 409 12.65 33.85 -14.31
C PHE A 409 11.60 32.75 -14.19
N HIS A 410 10.97 32.32 -15.31
CA HIS A 410 10.03 31.21 -15.31
C HIS A 410 10.67 29.90 -14.82
N TRP A 411 11.93 29.67 -15.18
CA TRP A 411 12.70 28.46 -14.83
C TRP A 411 13.43 28.56 -13.49
N SER A 412 13.65 29.78 -12.98
CA SER A 412 14.40 30.04 -11.74
C SER A 412 13.53 30.38 -10.54
N LYS A 413 12.23 30.03 -10.54
CA LYS A 413 11.31 30.36 -9.45
C LYS A 413 11.72 29.64 -8.17
N LYS A 414 11.94 30.41 -7.10
CA LYS A 414 12.13 29.86 -5.76
C LYS A 414 10.78 29.69 -5.07
N GLY A 415 10.57 28.50 -4.51
CA GLY A 415 9.50 28.23 -3.56
C GLY A 415 9.90 28.68 -2.15
N ILE A 416 8.92 29.11 -1.38
CA ILE A 416 9.03 29.53 0.02
C ILE A 416 8.04 28.68 0.81
N THR A 417 8.51 28.02 1.86
CA THR A 417 7.65 27.27 2.78
C THR A 417 6.82 28.23 3.61
N VAL A 418 5.52 27.90 3.73
CA VAL A 418 4.54 28.61 4.54
C VAL A 418 3.91 27.58 5.46
N HIS A 419 4.33 27.57 6.72
CA HIS A 419 3.86 26.64 7.75
C HIS A 419 2.94 27.38 8.74
N PRO A 420 1.61 27.34 8.52
CA PRO A 420 0.62 27.87 9.45
C PRO A 420 0.42 26.95 10.67
N LEU A 421 0.30 27.58 11.85
CA LEU A 421 0.08 26.91 13.13
C LEU A 421 -0.94 27.70 13.95
N VAL A 422 -1.87 27.03 14.62
CA VAL A 422 -2.85 27.64 15.52
C VAL A 422 -2.72 27.06 16.92
N VAL A 423 -2.39 27.90 17.88
CA VAL A 423 -2.41 27.57 19.31
C VAL A 423 -3.80 27.91 19.85
N TYR A 424 -4.45 26.94 20.49
CA TYR A 424 -5.61 27.16 21.37
C TYR A 424 -5.16 26.99 22.81
N ALA A 425 -5.46 27.98 23.65
CA ALA A 425 -5.13 28.01 25.07
C ALA A 425 -6.18 28.87 25.80
N LYS A 426 -6.22 28.83 27.12
CA LYS A 426 -6.95 29.83 27.89
C LYS A 426 -6.09 31.07 28.15
N ASP A 427 -6.73 32.22 28.25
CA ASP A 427 -6.10 33.45 28.72
C ASP A 427 -6.17 33.60 30.25
N GLU A 428 -5.63 34.69 30.78
CA GLU A 428 -5.65 35.04 32.21
C GLU A 428 -7.07 35.20 32.79
N ASN A 429 -8.10 35.36 31.95
CA ASN A 429 -9.50 35.45 32.35
C ASN A 429 -10.21 34.09 32.36
N GLY A 430 -9.54 33.02 31.89
CA GLY A 430 -10.10 31.68 31.72
C GLY A 430 -10.87 31.49 30.40
N ASP A 431 -10.86 32.47 29.50
CA ASP A 431 -11.54 32.40 28.20
C ASP A 431 -10.69 31.65 27.18
N ILE A 432 -11.33 30.80 26.37
CA ILE A 432 -10.64 30.01 25.33
C ILE A 432 -10.27 30.93 24.16
N VAL A 433 -8.99 31.26 24.04
CA VAL A 433 -8.42 32.08 22.98
C VAL A 433 -7.68 31.23 21.94
N HIS A 434 -7.47 31.82 20.77
CA HIS A 434 -6.62 31.23 19.73
C HIS A 434 -5.59 32.26 19.23
N LYS A 435 -4.36 31.80 18.99
CA LYS A 435 -3.27 32.59 18.41
C LYS A 435 -2.81 31.93 17.11
N SER A 436 -2.81 32.70 16.04
CA SER A 436 -2.35 32.23 14.72
C SER A 436 -0.88 32.57 14.54
N LEU A 437 -0.04 31.56 14.33
CA LEU A 437 1.37 31.69 14.00
C LEU A 437 1.61 31.28 12.54
N CYS A 438 2.64 31.82 11.90
CA CYS A 438 3.03 31.44 10.55
C CYS A 438 4.56 31.47 10.40
N PHE A 439 5.17 30.30 10.19
CA PHE A 439 6.60 30.15 9.97
C PHE A 439 6.92 30.18 8.48
N LEU A 440 7.95 30.93 8.12
CA LEU A 440 8.40 31.15 6.75
C LEU A 440 9.85 30.68 6.60
N SER A 441 10.17 29.96 5.52
CA SER A 441 11.55 29.54 5.22
C SER A 441 11.81 29.34 3.72
N ASP A 442 13.07 29.48 3.32
CA ASP A 442 13.56 29.18 1.96
C ASP A 442 13.95 27.69 1.77
N ASP A 443 13.88 26.86 2.83
CA ASP A 443 13.89 25.41 2.69
C ASP A 443 12.48 24.93 2.27
N VAL A 444 12.41 24.04 1.27
CA VAL A 444 11.16 23.54 0.67
C VAL A 444 10.97 22.03 0.80
N LYS A 445 11.78 21.36 1.62
CA LYS A 445 11.77 19.89 1.75
C LYS A 445 10.55 19.33 2.49
N HIS A 446 9.99 20.10 3.42
CA HIS A 446 8.88 19.68 4.31
C HIS A 446 9.20 18.35 5.01
N ASP A 447 10.25 18.36 5.82
CA ASP A 447 10.74 17.22 6.59
C ASP A 447 10.51 17.39 8.10
N VAL A 448 10.73 16.30 8.84
CA VAL A 448 10.55 16.22 10.30
C VAL A 448 11.34 17.32 11.03
N THR A 449 12.57 17.60 10.59
CA THR A 449 13.42 18.68 11.14
C THR A 449 12.77 20.06 11.07
N GLN A 450 12.07 20.37 9.97
CA GLN A 450 11.32 21.62 9.87
C GLN A 450 10.14 21.63 10.85
N GLY A 451 9.37 20.53 10.91
CA GLY A 451 8.29 20.36 11.88
C GLY A 451 8.76 20.56 13.33
N ARG A 452 9.84 19.90 13.72
CA ARG A 452 10.49 19.99 15.04
C ARG A 452 10.95 21.42 15.37
N LEU A 453 11.55 22.12 14.41
CA LEU A 453 11.95 23.52 14.58
C LEU A 453 10.75 24.45 14.77
N TYR A 454 9.67 24.25 14.03
CA TYR A 454 8.44 25.04 14.21
C TYR A 454 7.75 24.71 15.54
N GLN A 455 7.77 23.45 15.99
CA GLN A 455 7.36 23.04 17.34
C GLN A 455 8.17 23.75 18.42
N GLN A 456 9.51 23.76 18.32
CA GLN A 456 10.39 24.44 19.29
C GLN A 456 10.04 25.93 19.45
N GLU A 457 9.87 26.66 18.34
CA GLU A 457 9.52 28.08 18.36
C GLU A 457 8.09 28.31 18.88
N ALA A 458 7.14 27.42 18.55
CA ALA A 458 5.77 27.48 19.08
C ALA A 458 5.74 27.22 20.60
N ILE A 459 6.55 26.30 21.11
CA ILE A 459 6.70 26.05 22.55
C ILE A 459 7.36 27.25 23.25
N HIS A 460 8.34 27.91 22.63
CA HIS A 460 8.88 29.16 23.17
C HIS A 460 7.83 30.28 23.20
N PHE A 461 7.01 30.41 22.15
CA PHE A 461 5.87 31.32 22.14
C PHE A 461 4.86 31.01 23.26
N ILE A 462 4.51 29.73 23.47
CA ILE A 462 3.58 29.30 24.53
C ILE A 462 4.13 29.66 25.90
N LYS A 463 5.37 29.32 26.23
CA LYS A 463 5.98 29.68 27.53
C LYS A 463 5.96 31.17 27.84
N ASN A 464 6.06 32.02 26.82
CA ASN A 464 6.07 33.48 26.97
C ASN A 464 4.66 34.10 27.06
N ASN A 465 3.62 33.44 26.53
CA ASN A 465 2.25 33.99 26.42
C ASN A 465 1.21 33.25 27.27
N PHE A 466 1.50 32.02 27.68
CA PHE A 466 0.62 31.09 28.41
C PHE A 466 1.46 30.29 29.42
N PRO A 467 1.99 30.94 30.48
CA PRO A 467 2.99 30.34 31.38
C PRO A 467 2.47 29.17 32.23
N ASP A 468 1.16 29.05 32.41
CA ASP A 468 0.52 27.97 33.19
C ASP A 468 0.41 26.64 32.43
N VAL A 469 0.66 26.65 31.11
CA VAL A 469 0.61 25.46 30.24
C VAL A 469 1.75 24.51 30.55
N LYS A 470 1.38 23.28 30.93
CA LYS A 470 2.27 22.17 31.28
C LYS A 470 2.17 20.99 30.31
N GLU A 471 1.08 20.90 29.56
CA GLU A 471 0.87 19.87 28.54
C GLU A 471 0.45 20.49 27.19
N VAL A 472 0.87 19.85 26.10
CA VAL A 472 0.53 20.23 24.73
C VAL A 472 -0.03 19.05 23.96
N LEU A 473 -1.22 19.23 23.39
CA LEU A 473 -1.80 18.31 22.42
C LEU A 473 -1.48 18.79 20.99
N TYR A 474 -0.56 18.12 20.32
CA TYR A 474 -0.33 18.32 18.89
C TYR A 474 -1.44 17.68 18.05
N VAL A 475 -1.89 18.40 17.02
CA VAL A 475 -2.90 17.93 16.07
C VAL A 475 -2.43 18.23 14.64
N THR A 476 -2.15 17.18 13.86
CA THR A 476 -1.62 17.31 12.49
C THR A 476 -2.25 16.34 11.51
N ASP A 477 -1.95 16.49 10.22
CA ASP A 477 -2.21 15.47 9.22
C ASP A 477 -1.28 14.26 9.42
N GLY A 478 -1.65 13.12 8.80
CA GLY A 478 -0.95 11.85 8.90
C GLY A 478 0.25 11.69 7.95
N CYS A 479 0.84 12.76 7.45
CA CYS A 479 1.92 12.68 6.46
C CYS A 479 3.20 12.09 7.07
N ALA A 480 3.61 10.91 6.58
CA ALA A 480 4.76 10.18 7.10
C ALA A 480 6.12 10.83 6.78
N ALA A 481 6.20 11.73 5.80
CA ALA A 481 7.43 12.48 5.51
C ALA A 481 7.64 13.70 6.43
N GLN A 482 6.58 14.12 7.14
CA GLN A 482 6.51 15.39 7.86
C GLN A 482 6.30 15.19 9.37
N TYR A 483 5.32 14.38 9.76
CA TYR A 483 4.84 14.29 11.16
C TYR A 483 4.64 12.86 11.67
N LYS A 484 4.22 11.91 10.83
CA LYS A 484 3.77 10.57 11.27
C LYS A 484 4.84 9.50 11.04
N CYS A 485 5.99 9.63 11.72
CA CYS A 485 7.13 8.70 11.60
C CYS A 485 7.91 8.52 12.91
N CYS A 486 8.78 7.50 12.98
CA CYS A 486 9.57 7.18 14.16
C CYS A 486 10.42 8.35 14.68
N THR A 487 11.04 9.14 13.80
CA THR A 487 11.83 10.30 14.21
C THR A 487 10.97 11.36 14.90
N SER A 488 9.77 11.62 14.39
CA SER A 488 8.79 12.51 15.04
C SER A 488 8.35 12.00 16.42
N PHE A 489 8.20 10.68 16.56
CA PHE A 489 7.84 10.03 17.81
C PHE A 489 8.97 10.02 18.84
N ALA A 490 10.23 9.84 18.41
CA ALA A 490 11.40 9.93 19.30
C ALA A 490 11.53 11.37 19.85
N ASN A 491 11.37 12.37 18.99
CA ASN A 491 11.30 13.78 19.40
C ASN A 491 10.12 14.06 20.37
N LEU A 492 9.01 13.33 20.27
CA LEU A 492 7.88 13.44 21.19
C LEU A 492 8.22 12.85 22.57
N CYS A 493 8.92 11.72 22.64
CA CYS A 493 9.37 11.13 23.90
C CYS A 493 10.42 12.00 24.63
N GLU A 494 11.29 12.71 23.90
CA GLU A 494 12.22 13.67 24.48
C GLU A 494 11.58 15.02 24.89
N HIS A 495 10.35 15.31 24.47
CA HIS A 495 9.72 16.63 24.57
C HIS A 495 9.66 17.19 26.01
N GLU A 496 9.30 16.36 26.99
CA GLU A 496 9.27 16.78 28.40
C GLU A 496 10.68 17.09 28.92
N SER A 497 11.71 16.32 28.52
CA SER A 497 13.10 16.58 28.93
C SER A 497 13.68 17.84 28.27
N MET A 498 13.34 18.09 27.01
CA MET A 498 13.89 19.18 26.20
C MET A 498 13.19 20.52 26.48
N TYR A 499 11.90 20.48 26.78
CA TYR A 499 11.08 21.69 26.93
C TYR A 499 10.41 21.83 28.31
N GLY A 500 10.44 20.83 29.20
CA GLY A 500 9.76 20.89 30.50
C GLY A 500 8.23 20.96 30.39
N ILE A 501 7.67 20.55 29.24
CA ILE A 501 6.25 20.53 28.92
C ILE A 501 5.95 19.15 28.34
N LYS A 502 4.90 18.49 28.83
CA LYS A 502 4.44 17.19 28.32
C LYS A 502 3.80 17.36 26.95
N ALA A 503 3.86 16.33 26.12
CA ALA A 503 3.19 16.36 24.84
C ALA A 503 2.57 15.03 24.45
N SER A 504 1.39 15.12 23.84
CA SER A 504 0.69 14.03 23.15
C SER A 504 0.38 14.46 21.72
N TRP A 505 0.23 13.51 20.79
CA TRP A 505 0.09 13.81 19.36
C TRP A 505 -1.07 13.04 18.74
N SER A 506 -2.11 13.77 18.32
CA SER A 506 -3.27 13.24 17.58
C SER A 506 -3.17 13.55 16.09
N PHE A 507 -3.71 12.64 15.27
CA PHE A 507 -3.64 12.70 13.82
C PHE A 507 -5.04 12.68 13.20
N PHE A 508 -5.28 13.58 12.25
CA PHE A 508 -6.50 13.54 11.44
C PHE A 508 -6.60 12.23 10.63
N ALA A 509 -7.83 11.78 10.41
CA ALA A 509 -8.09 10.69 9.47
C ALA A 509 -7.67 11.09 8.04
N THR A 510 -7.25 10.09 7.25
CA THR A 510 -6.71 10.30 5.89
C THR A 510 -7.71 11.08 5.02
N SER A 511 -7.25 12.12 4.32
CA SER A 511 -8.09 13.04 3.51
C SER A 511 -9.07 13.95 4.27
N HIS A 512 -9.08 13.95 5.60
CA HIS A 512 -9.94 14.81 6.43
C HIS A 512 -9.17 15.88 7.24
N GLY A 513 -7.89 16.10 6.94
CA GLY A 513 -7.02 17.07 7.66
C GLY A 513 -7.29 18.56 7.43
N LYS A 514 -8.37 18.94 6.72
CA LYS A 514 -8.68 20.35 6.45
C LYS A 514 -8.96 21.11 7.75
N SER A 515 -8.28 22.23 7.95
CA SER A 515 -8.24 22.87 9.26
C SER A 515 -8.09 24.40 9.21
N ALA A 516 -7.99 25.07 10.36
CA ALA A 516 -7.77 26.51 10.42
C ALA A 516 -6.43 26.93 9.76
N CYS A 517 -5.47 26.02 9.70
CA CYS A 517 -4.17 26.22 9.05
C CYS A 517 -4.31 26.48 7.54
N ASP A 518 -5.24 25.82 6.84
CA ASP A 518 -5.57 26.11 5.43
C ASP A 518 -5.98 27.58 5.23
N GLY A 519 -6.78 28.11 6.16
CA GLY A 519 -7.25 29.49 6.13
C GLY A 519 -6.12 30.50 6.26
N ILE A 520 -5.18 30.27 7.18
CA ILE A 520 -3.99 31.11 7.38
C ILE A 520 -3.07 31.02 6.16
N GLY A 521 -2.71 29.81 5.72
CA GLY A 521 -1.85 29.61 4.55
C GLY A 521 -2.45 30.21 3.28
N GLY A 522 -3.76 30.06 3.08
CA GLY A 522 -4.51 30.67 1.98
C GLY A 522 -4.53 32.20 2.07
N LEU A 523 -4.76 32.77 3.25
CA LEU A 523 -4.73 34.22 3.48
C LEU A 523 -3.36 34.82 3.21
N VAL A 524 -2.29 34.23 3.76
CA VAL A 524 -0.90 34.67 3.54
C VAL A 524 -0.55 34.64 2.05
N LYS A 525 -0.85 33.54 1.36
CA LYS A 525 -0.60 33.42 -0.09
C LYS A 525 -1.43 34.41 -0.92
N ARG A 526 -2.69 34.68 -0.52
CA ARG A 526 -3.56 35.66 -1.19
C ARG A 526 -3.06 37.09 -1.04
N GLU A 527 -2.60 37.47 0.16
CA GLU A 527 -2.01 38.79 0.38
C GLU A 527 -0.66 38.92 -0.31
N ALA A 528 0.21 37.90 -0.24
CA ALA A 528 1.47 37.85 -0.98
C ALA A 528 1.24 37.98 -2.50
N ALA A 529 0.17 37.39 -3.06
CA ALA A 529 -0.21 37.58 -4.45
C ALA A 529 -0.62 39.03 -4.80
N LYS A 530 -1.04 39.86 -3.83
CA LYS A 530 -1.23 41.31 -4.06
C LYS A 530 0.08 42.06 -4.28
N SER A 531 1.24 41.48 -3.97
CA SER A 531 2.54 42.04 -4.35
C SER A 531 2.71 42.17 -5.87
N LEU A 532 1.94 41.42 -6.67
CA LEU A 532 1.82 41.60 -8.13
C LEU A 532 1.20 42.93 -8.57
N ARG A 533 0.79 43.80 -7.64
CA ARG A 533 0.40 45.19 -7.92
C ARG A 533 1.56 46.18 -7.71
N ARG A 534 2.73 45.70 -7.26
CA ARG A 534 3.93 46.52 -7.05
C ARG A 534 4.66 46.72 -8.38
N PRO A 535 5.26 47.90 -8.64
CA PRO A 535 6.24 48.08 -9.71
C PRO A 535 7.40 47.08 -9.61
N CYS A 536 8.32 47.06 -10.58
CA CYS A 536 9.46 46.13 -10.69
C CYS A 536 10.49 46.16 -9.51
N ARG A 537 10.18 46.83 -8.38
CA ARG A 537 11.00 46.93 -7.16
C ARG A 537 10.24 46.31 -5.97
N ASN A 538 10.97 45.85 -4.95
CA ASN A 538 10.42 45.29 -3.71
C ASN A 538 9.49 44.09 -3.93
N GLN A 539 9.91 43.19 -4.82
CA GLN A 539 9.25 41.94 -5.15
C GLN A 539 9.56 40.85 -4.11
N ILE A 540 8.63 39.92 -3.90
CA ILE A 540 8.80 38.80 -2.95
C ILE A 540 9.59 37.68 -3.65
N LEU A 541 10.86 37.50 -3.28
CA LEU A 541 11.80 36.59 -3.96
C LEU A 541 12.37 35.49 -3.05
N ASN A 542 12.23 35.64 -1.73
CA ASN A 542 12.74 34.74 -0.69
C ASN A 542 11.86 34.88 0.58
N ALA A 543 12.10 34.03 1.57
CA ALA A 543 11.34 34.01 2.82
C ALA A 543 11.45 35.32 3.62
N GLN A 544 12.61 35.98 3.63
CA GLN A 544 12.80 37.28 4.28
C GLN A 544 11.88 38.35 3.67
N HIS A 545 11.82 38.47 2.34
CA HIS A 545 10.95 39.44 1.67
C HIS A 545 9.46 39.15 1.92
N LEU A 546 9.09 37.88 2.07
CA LEU A 546 7.72 37.48 2.42
C LEU A 546 7.41 37.83 3.89
N PHE A 547 8.35 37.60 4.80
CA PHE A 547 8.26 38.00 6.19
C PHE A 547 8.10 39.52 6.34
N ASP A 548 8.97 40.31 5.70
CA ASP A 548 8.92 41.77 5.72
C ASP A 548 7.59 42.30 5.12
N PHE A 549 7.11 41.66 4.05
CA PHE A 549 5.80 41.94 3.46
C PHE A 549 4.67 41.68 4.46
N CYS A 550 4.65 40.51 5.08
CA CYS A 550 3.60 40.11 6.01
C CYS A 550 3.60 40.97 7.27
N ALA A 551 4.78 41.24 7.86
CA ALA A 551 4.95 42.09 9.03
C ALA A 551 4.49 43.53 8.80
N SER A 552 4.77 44.10 7.63
CA SER A 552 4.34 45.46 7.24
C SER A 552 2.89 45.55 6.73
N SER A 553 2.20 44.42 6.56
CA SER A 553 0.79 44.37 6.15
C SER A 553 -0.17 44.31 7.33
N SER A 554 -1.46 44.47 7.09
CA SER A 554 -2.50 44.28 8.13
C SER A 554 -2.62 42.82 8.63
N LEU A 555 -1.86 41.87 8.08
CA LEU A 555 -1.81 40.49 8.60
C LEU A 555 -1.07 40.37 9.93
N SER A 556 -0.19 41.31 10.28
CA SER A 556 0.58 41.24 11.53
C SER A 556 -0.24 41.46 12.80
N GLN A 557 -1.50 41.92 12.67
CA GLN A 557 -2.45 42.01 13.79
C GLN A 557 -3.05 40.63 14.15
N PRO A 558 -3.68 39.86 13.21
CA PRO A 558 -4.22 38.54 13.53
C PRO A 558 -3.20 37.40 13.54
N ILE A 559 -2.02 37.56 12.91
CA ILE A 559 -1.04 36.48 12.73
C ILE A 559 0.36 36.93 13.16
N SER A 560 1.00 36.17 14.05
CA SER A 560 2.41 36.33 14.39
C SER A 560 3.28 35.58 13.37
N PHE A 561 4.17 36.30 12.69
CA PHE A 561 5.08 35.73 11.70
C PHE A 561 6.44 35.42 12.31
N PHE A 562 7.07 34.35 11.83
CA PHE A 562 8.42 33.94 12.22
C PHE A 562 9.21 33.57 10.97
N LEU A 563 10.47 34.03 10.89
CA LEU A 563 11.39 33.65 9.82
C LEU A 563 12.39 32.62 10.36
N ILE A 564 12.48 31.46 9.72
CA ILE A 564 13.42 30.40 10.08
C ILE A 564 14.46 30.28 8.95
N PRO A 565 15.70 30.78 9.16
CA PRO A 565 16.76 30.69 8.16
C PRO A 565 17.08 29.25 7.79
N LYS A 566 17.37 29.01 6.51
CA LYS A 566 17.69 27.67 6.01
C LYS A 566 18.92 27.08 6.70
N GLU A 567 19.89 27.92 7.05
CA GLU A 567 21.14 27.55 7.73
C GLU A 567 20.89 27.02 9.15
N LYS A 568 19.76 27.37 9.79
CA LYS A 568 19.33 26.78 11.08
C LYS A 568 18.76 25.38 10.86
N ILE A 569 17.97 25.20 9.80
CA ILE A 569 17.34 23.92 9.44
C ILE A 569 18.39 22.89 9.02
N ASP A 570 19.33 23.26 8.14
CA ASP A 570 20.37 22.34 7.66
C ASP A 570 21.26 21.83 8.83
N LYS A 571 21.57 22.67 9.82
CA LYS A 571 22.34 22.27 11.03
C LYS A 571 21.59 21.31 11.95
N GLU A 572 20.28 21.49 12.14
CA GLU A 572 19.48 20.54 12.94
C GLU A 572 19.28 19.22 12.17
N ARG A 573 19.19 19.26 10.85
CA ARG A 573 19.06 18.08 9.98
C ARG A 573 20.28 17.16 10.07
N GLU A 574 21.48 17.75 10.15
CA GLU A 574 22.74 17.02 10.42
C GLU A 574 22.79 16.38 11.81
N ARG A 575 22.07 16.91 12.80
CA ARG A 575 21.94 16.29 14.13
C ARG A 575 20.93 15.16 14.12
N GLU A 576 19.76 15.41 13.57
CA GLU A 576 18.61 14.50 13.57
C GLU A 576 18.84 13.22 12.76
N THR A 577 19.69 13.30 11.72
CA THR A 577 20.12 12.11 10.95
C THR A 577 20.93 11.08 11.75
N ASN A 578 21.35 11.39 12.97
CA ASN A 578 22.01 10.44 13.88
C ASN A 578 21.04 9.78 14.89
N LEU A 579 19.73 10.07 14.83
CA LEU A 579 18.73 9.42 15.67
C LEU A 579 18.44 8.00 15.14
N ASN A 580 19.02 7.00 15.80
CA ASN A 580 18.64 5.59 15.63
C ASN A 580 17.25 5.34 16.26
N ALA A 581 16.17 5.58 15.51
CA ALA A 581 14.79 5.35 15.94
C ALA A 581 14.09 4.26 15.12
N VAL A 582 13.50 3.27 15.80
CA VAL A 582 12.80 2.12 15.18
C VAL A 582 11.40 2.50 14.69
N SER A 583 10.99 1.94 13.56
CA SER A 583 9.67 2.18 12.97
C SER A 583 8.56 1.34 13.62
N ILE A 584 7.55 2.01 14.18
CA ILE A 584 6.40 1.37 14.82
C ILE A 584 5.60 0.54 13.80
N PRO A 585 5.47 -0.79 13.97
CA PRO A 585 4.66 -1.64 13.08
C PRO A 585 3.22 -1.14 12.98
N GLY A 586 2.70 -1.01 11.77
CA GLY A 586 1.31 -0.56 11.58
C GLY A 586 1.04 0.92 11.88
N THR A 587 2.06 1.78 12.04
CA THR A 587 1.98 3.24 12.31
C THR A 587 0.76 3.95 11.69
N ARG A 588 0.43 3.65 10.43
CA ARG A 588 -0.70 4.27 9.70
C ARG A 588 -2.06 4.09 10.38
N SER A 589 -2.29 2.97 11.06
CA SER A 589 -3.56 2.59 11.70
C SER A 589 -3.83 3.33 13.02
N PHE A 590 -2.78 3.74 13.73
CA PHE A 590 -2.89 4.48 14.99
C PHE A 590 -3.11 5.97 14.72
N HIS A 591 -3.93 6.64 15.52
CA HIS A 591 -4.24 8.07 15.33
C HIS A 591 -3.92 8.93 16.55
N HIS A 592 -3.41 8.34 17.63
CA HIS A 592 -2.92 9.08 18.79
C HIS A 592 -1.69 8.39 19.39
N PHE A 593 -0.74 9.20 19.83
CA PHE A 593 0.53 8.76 20.38
C PHE A 593 0.86 9.55 21.66
N THR A 594 1.33 8.86 22.69
CA THR A 594 1.65 9.45 24.00
C THR A 594 2.95 8.83 24.55
N PRO A 595 3.96 9.60 24.96
CA PRO A 595 5.13 9.08 25.66
C PRO A 595 4.73 8.41 26.99
N VAL A 596 5.34 7.28 27.32
CA VAL A 596 5.12 6.64 28.63
C VAL A 596 5.82 7.46 29.72
N PRO A 597 5.12 7.90 30.79
CA PRO A 597 5.70 8.74 31.82
C PRO A 597 6.96 8.13 32.46
N GLY A 598 8.06 8.89 32.42
CA GLY A 598 9.36 8.46 32.96
C GLY A 598 10.22 7.61 32.02
N SER A 599 9.79 7.36 30.78
CA SER A 599 10.63 6.81 29.71
C SER A 599 10.93 7.85 28.64
N THR A 600 12.14 7.79 28.07
CA THR A 600 12.57 8.64 26.94
C THR A 600 12.43 7.95 25.59
N SER A 601 11.94 6.70 25.54
CA SER A 601 11.85 5.93 24.30
C SER A 601 10.55 5.13 24.11
N LEU A 602 9.82 4.84 25.20
CA LEU A 602 8.56 4.10 25.13
C LEU A 602 7.40 5.03 24.74
N ILE A 603 6.61 4.59 23.77
CA ILE A 603 5.45 5.31 23.26
C ILE A 603 4.19 4.43 23.19
N GLU A 604 3.09 4.93 23.74
CA GLU A 604 1.75 4.35 23.61
C GLU A 604 1.12 4.77 22.29
N CYS A 605 0.49 3.82 21.59
CA CYS A 605 -0.20 4.02 20.32
C CYS A 605 -1.67 3.62 20.46
N ARG A 606 -2.60 4.51 20.13
CA ARG A 606 -4.05 4.26 20.16
C ARG A 606 -4.66 4.30 18.75
N LEU A 607 -5.69 3.49 18.49
CA LEU A 607 -6.33 3.42 17.18
C LEU A 607 -7.15 4.69 16.89
N ILE A 608 -7.87 5.19 17.91
CA ILE A 608 -8.48 6.51 17.95
C ILE A 608 -8.04 7.27 19.22
N SER A 609 -8.11 8.59 19.21
CA SER A 609 -7.60 9.44 20.30
C SER A 609 -8.39 9.35 21.60
N ASN A 610 -9.59 8.75 21.55
CA ASN A 610 -10.50 8.59 22.67
C ASN A 610 -10.50 7.15 23.23
N ASP A 611 -9.59 6.28 22.77
CA ASP A 611 -9.42 4.93 23.34
C ASP A 611 -8.84 5.05 24.77
N SER A 612 -9.44 4.34 25.73
CA SER A 612 -8.91 4.22 27.09
C SER A 612 -7.54 3.56 27.11
N ASP A 613 -7.43 2.45 26.38
CA ASP A 613 -6.30 1.54 26.45
C ASP A 613 -5.36 1.74 25.25
N ALA A 614 -4.05 1.60 25.49
CA ALA A 614 -3.06 1.59 24.41
C ALA A 614 -3.21 0.30 23.60
N ALA A 615 -3.36 0.44 22.27
CA ALA A 615 -3.44 -0.70 21.36
C ALA A 615 -2.05 -1.33 21.09
N LEU A 616 -0.98 -0.56 21.32
CA LEU A 616 0.41 -0.99 21.29
C LEU A 616 1.24 -0.07 22.19
N VAL A 617 2.21 -0.62 22.91
CA VAL A 617 3.33 0.15 23.49
C VAL A 617 4.60 -0.30 22.78
N HIS A 618 5.40 0.65 22.30
CA HIS A 618 6.60 0.36 21.49
C HIS A 618 7.82 1.10 22.04
N ASP A 619 8.98 0.44 22.05
CA ASP A 619 10.26 1.10 22.31
C ASP A 619 10.84 1.61 20.98
N LEU A 620 11.13 2.90 20.93
CA LEU A 620 11.71 3.53 19.75
C LEU A 620 13.22 3.35 19.65
N LEU A 621 13.89 2.90 20.71
CA LEU A 621 15.32 2.56 20.63
C LEU A 621 15.53 1.27 19.83
N PRO A 622 16.68 1.12 19.15
CA PRO A 622 17.08 -0.19 18.64
C PRO A 622 17.22 -1.13 19.82
N HIS A 623 16.65 -2.32 19.68
CA HIS A 623 16.93 -3.45 20.56
C HIS A 623 18.44 -3.53 20.84
N GLN A 624 18.83 -3.51 22.11
CA GLN A 624 20.23 -3.66 22.46
C GLN A 624 20.64 -5.10 22.14
N ASN A 625 21.32 -5.29 21.01
CA ASN A 625 22.12 -6.50 20.78
C ASN A 625 22.92 -6.78 22.05
N LEU A 626 22.90 -8.04 22.51
CA LEU A 626 23.66 -8.48 23.68
C LEU A 626 25.11 -7.98 23.59
N ILE A 627 25.47 -7.05 24.46
CA ILE A 627 26.84 -6.56 24.58
C ILE A 627 27.62 -7.68 25.27
N VAL A 628 28.69 -8.16 24.63
CA VAL A 628 29.46 -9.34 25.08
C VAL A 628 29.87 -9.23 26.56
N ASP A 629 30.30 -8.04 27.01
CA ASP A 629 30.68 -7.74 28.40
C ASP A 629 29.55 -7.91 29.45
N SER A 630 28.28 -8.05 29.03
CA SER A 630 27.14 -8.23 29.93
C SER A 630 26.40 -9.56 29.74
N ALA A 631 26.74 -10.36 28.73
CA ALA A 631 25.98 -11.53 28.30
C ALA A 631 25.87 -12.61 29.40
N GLU A 632 26.91 -12.82 30.21
CA GLU A 632 26.89 -13.72 31.39
C GLU A 632 25.77 -13.39 32.40
N ASN A 633 25.32 -12.12 32.49
CA ASN A 633 24.24 -11.72 33.41
C ASN A 633 22.83 -12.09 32.89
N TYR A 634 22.71 -12.63 31.68
CA TYR A 634 21.44 -13.06 31.11
C TYR A 634 21.12 -14.53 31.41
N ILE A 635 22.09 -15.34 31.85
CA ILE A 635 21.88 -16.72 32.27
C ILE A 635 20.76 -16.78 33.34
N GLY A 636 19.76 -17.64 33.12
CA GLY A 636 18.55 -17.73 33.95
C GLY A 636 17.52 -16.61 33.75
N SER A 637 17.69 -15.70 32.77
CA SER A 637 16.69 -14.72 32.37
C SER A 637 15.90 -15.21 31.16
N PHE A 638 14.62 -14.81 31.06
CA PHE A 638 13.85 -15.00 29.84
C PHE A 638 14.18 -13.92 28.80
N VAL A 639 14.19 -14.29 27.54
CA VAL A 639 14.45 -13.44 26.38
C VAL A 639 13.44 -13.76 25.26
N ALA A 640 13.22 -12.80 24.36
CA ALA A 640 12.56 -13.04 23.09
C ALA A 640 13.63 -13.31 22.01
N VAL A 641 13.47 -14.36 21.21
CA VAL A 641 14.41 -14.76 20.15
C VAL A 641 13.68 -14.97 18.83
N MET A 642 14.30 -14.57 17.72
CA MET A 642 13.78 -14.81 16.36
C MET A 642 14.24 -16.16 15.85
N VAL A 643 13.29 -17.02 15.49
CA VAL A 643 13.53 -18.33 14.86
C VAL A 643 12.64 -18.44 13.63
N GLU A 644 13.24 -18.61 12.45
CA GLU A 644 12.56 -18.79 11.16
C GLU A 644 11.43 -17.77 10.84
N ASN A 645 11.63 -16.50 11.21
CA ASN A 645 10.69 -15.36 11.11
C ASN A 645 9.56 -15.30 12.16
N ASN A 646 9.51 -16.22 13.13
CA ASN A 646 8.63 -16.14 14.29
C ASN A 646 9.42 -15.71 15.54
N THR A 647 8.80 -14.97 16.45
CA THR A 647 9.43 -14.60 17.73
C THR A 647 8.99 -15.58 18.80
N PHE A 648 9.93 -16.32 19.40
CA PHE A 648 9.69 -17.21 20.52
C PHE A 648 10.13 -16.56 21.83
N LEU A 649 9.53 -16.99 22.93
CA LEU A 649 10.01 -16.72 24.28
C LEU A 649 10.97 -17.86 24.65
N ALA A 650 12.08 -17.55 25.32
CA ALA A 650 13.11 -18.53 25.64
C ALA A 650 13.77 -18.22 26.99
N LEU A 651 14.23 -19.25 27.72
CA LEU A 651 15.09 -19.10 28.89
C LEU A 651 16.55 -19.22 28.45
N VAL A 652 17.42 -18.29 28.86
CA VAL A 652 18.87 -18.41 28.60
C VAL A 652 19.46 -19.43 29.57
N SER A 653 19.98 -20.54 29.04
CA SER A 653 20.55 -21.65 29.80
C SER A 653 22.07 -21.52 29.95
N ASP A 654 22.78 -21.14 28.89
CA ASP A 654 24.22 -20.84 28.92
C ASP A 654 24.60 -19.81 27.83
N VAL A 655 25.81 -19.25 27.90
CA VAL A 655 26.29 -18.19 26.99
C VAL A 655 27.75 -18.42 26.60
N ASN A 656 28.01 -18.54 25.30
CA ASN A 656 29.36 -18.59 24.73
C ASN A 656 29.76 -17.21 24.17
N CYS A 657 30.52 -16.47 24.99
CA CYS A 657 31.04 -15.14 24.62
C CYS A 657 32.12 -15.16 23.53
N GLU A 658 32.79 -16.29 23.26
CA GLU A 658 33.83 -16.38 22.22
C GLU A 658 33.21 -16.51 20.82
N GLU A 659 32.17 -17.34 20.67
CA GLU A 659 31.44 -17.52 19.40
C GLU A 659 30.27 -16.54 19.21
N GLN A 660 29.89 -15.78 20.25
CA GLN A 660 28.74 -14.86 20.30
C GLN A 660 27.38 -15.56 20.16
N GLU A 661 27.24 -16.70 20.82
CA GLU A 661 26.04 -17.54 20.82
C GLU A 661 25.53 -17.79 22.25
N ALA A 662 24.22 -17.98 22.41
CA ALA A 662 23.60 -18.39 23.66
C ALA A 662 22.80 -19.68 23.48
N GLU A 663 22.87 -20.58 24.46
CA GLU A 663 22.04 -21.77 24.53
C GLU A 663 20.72 -21.41 25.23
N LEU A 664 19.59 -21.63 24.55
CA LEU A 664 18.27 -21.18 24.96
C LEU A 664 17.29 -22.36 25.05
N SER A 665 16.50 -22.45 26.12
CA SER A 665 15.36 -23.38 26.17
C SER A 665 14.09 -22.66 25.69
N LEU A 666 13.54 -23.08 24.54
CA LEU A 666 12.39 -22.41 23.90
C LEU A 666 11.06 -22.72 24.61
N LEU A 667 10.18 -21.72 24.63
CA LEU A 667 8.79 -21.86 25.05
C LEU A 667 7.85 -21.72 23.86
N GLU A 668 6.85 -22.59 23.81
CA GLU A 668 5.78 -22.59 22.82
C GLU A 668 4.46 -22.08 23.43
N PRO A 669 3.54 -21.52 22.63
CA PRO A 669 3.67 -21.18 21.20
C PRO A 669 4.42 -19.84 20.98
N PRO A 670 4.78 -19.46 19.75
CA PRO A 670 5.41 -18.16 19.46
C PRO A 670 4.52 -16.97 19.84
N LEU A 671 5.16 -15.81 20.06
CA LEU A 671 4.50 -14.54 20.39
C LEU A 671 3.59 -14.06 19.23
N PRO A 672 2.41 -13.47 19.52
CA PRO A 672 1.84 -13.22 20.85
C PRO A 672 0.89 -14.33 21.32
N ALA A 673 1.16 -14.88 22.50
CA ALA A 673 0.27 -15.76 23.26
C ALA A 673 0.11 -15.31 24.71
N THR A 674 -0.93 -15.80 25.39
CA THR A 674 -1.21 -15.48 26.81
C THR A 674 -0.55 -16.45 27.79
N ARG A 675 -0.18 -17.65 27.33
CA ARG A 675 0.47 -18.72 28.09
C ARG A 675 1.57 -19.35 27.26
N TYR A 676 2.67 -19.67 27.91
CA TYR A 676 3.84 -20.30 27.33
C TYR A 676 4.24 -21.50 28.17
N THR A 677 4.65 -22.59 27.53
CA THR A 677 5.17 -23.80 28.17
C THR A 677 6.47 -24.20 27.49
N PHE A 678 7.45 -24.73 28.23
CA PHE A 678 8.62 -25.32 27.59
C PHE A 678 8.20 -26.45 26.65
N SER A 679 8.81 -26.49 25.46
CA SER A 679 8.61 -27.59 24.53
C SER A 679 9.21 -28.87 25.11
N GLU A 680 8.47 -29.99 25.10
CA GLU A 680 9.02 -31.29 25.49
C GLU A 680 10.10 -31.80 24.53
N ASN A 681 10.16 -31.23 23.31
CA ASN A 681 11.08 -31.64 22.23
C ASN A 681 12.28 -30.70 22.04
N LEU A 682 12.20 -29.42 22.45
CA LEU A 682 13.23 -28.40 22.26
C LEU A 682 13.80 -27.90 23.60
N LEU A 683 14.54 -28.78 24.28
CA LEU A 683 15.21 -28.47 25.54
C LEU A 683 16.38 -27.49 25.39
N SER A 684 17.06 -27.47 24.24
CA SER A 684 18.02 -26.42 23.90
C SER A 684 18.06 -26.07 22.41
N TYR A 685 18.21 -24.78 22.14
CA TYR A 685 18.36 -24.13 20.84
C TYR A 685 19.50 -23.12 20.95
N VAL A 686 20.47 -23.17 20.04
CA VAL A 686 21.60 -22.22 20.06
C VAL A 686 21.25 -21.04 19.14
N ALA A 687 21.26 -19.83 19.70
CA ALA A 687 20.96 -18.60 19.00
C ALA A 687 22.18 -17.67 18.98
N PRO A 688 22.59 -17.11 17.83
CA PRO A 688 23.59 -16.05 17.82
C PRO A 688 22.99 -14.78 18.44
N PHE A 689 23.81 -13.99 19.14
CA PHE A 689 23.37 -12.78 19.86
C PHE A 689 22.49 -11.79 19.07
N PRO A 690 22.65 -11.59 17.74
CA PRO A 690 21.77 -10.72 16.94
C PRO A 690 20.32 -11.21 16.79
N ASP A 691 20.07 -12.52 16.95
CA ASP A 691 18.71 -13.09 16.84
C ASP A 691 17.93 -12.96 18.17
N ILE A 692 18.61 -12.59 19.26
CA ILE A 692 18.00 -12.34 20.57
C ILE A 692 17.53 -10.88 20.63
N VAL A 693 16.21 -10.69 20.67
CA VAL A 693 15.52 -9.42 20.51
C VAL A 693 15.54 -8.58 21.79
N CYS A 694 15.15 -9.15 22.93
CA CYS A 694 15.09 -8.43 24.20
C CYS A 694 14.99 -9.37 25.40
N LYS A 695 15.27 -8.85 26.61
CA LYS A 695 14.93 -9.51 27.88
C LYS A 695 13.45 -9.33 28.19
N VAL A 696 12.83 -10.37 28.76
CA VAL A 696 11.41 -10.43 29.10
C VAL A 696 11.25 -10.78 30.58
N ASP A 697 10.44 -9.99 31.30
CA ASP A 697 10.10 -10.26 32.70
C ASP A 697 8.78 -11.07 32.76
N LEU A 698 8.86 -12.36 33.12
CA LEU A 698 7.70 -13.28 33.26
C LEU A 698 7.29 -13.46 34.73
N SER A 699 6.01 -13.73 34.99
CA SER A 699 5.53 -14.11 36.33
C SER A 699 5.63 -15.63 36.55
N GLU A 700 6.20 -16.04 37.68
CA GLU A 700 6.45 -17.46 38.02
C GLU A 700 5.16 -18.22 38.37
N THR A 701 4.74 -19.15 37.50
CA THR A 701 3.60 -20.08 37.76
C THR A 701 3.88 -21.52 37.32
N GLY A 702 5.02 -22.08 37.72
CA GLY A 702 5.38 -23.48 37.43
C GLY A 702 5.80 -23.70 35.97
N THR A 703 5.43 -24.84 35.37
CA THR A 703 5.77 -25.19 33.97
C THR A 703 5.04 -24.33 32.93
N THR A 704 4.11 -23.46 33.36
CA THR A 704 3.31 -22.59 32.51
C THR A 704 3.54 -21.14 32.91
N TYR A 705 4.07 -20.34 31.99
CA TYR A 705 4.37 -18.94 32.21
C TYR A 705 3.29 -18.06 31.59
N GLU A 706 2.68 -17.20 32.40
CA GLU A 706 1.77 -16.16 31.93
C GLU A 706 2.54 -14.85 31.72
N MET A 707 2.27 -14.16 30.61
CA MET A 707 2.73 -12.78 30.44
C MET A 707 1.93 -11.88 31.39
N PRO A 708 2.56 -11.14 32.32
CA PRO A 708 1.82 -10.27 33.24
C PRO A 708 1.05 -9.20 32.47
N VAL A 709 -0.27 -9.17 32.68
CA VAL A 709 -1.17 -8.17 32.10
C VAL A 709 -0.78 -6.78 32.67
N GLY A 710 0.00 -6.02 31.90
CA GLY A 710 0.57 -4.74 32.32
C GLY A 710 1.98 -4.78 32.91
N GLY A 711 2.79 -5.82 32.63
CA GLY A 711 4.18 -5.91 33.08
C GLY A 711 5.09 -4.80 32.54
N ARG A 712 5.80 -4.10 33.43
CA ARG A 712 6.88 -3.18 33.08
C ARG A 712 8.17 -3.96 32.81
N VAL A 713 8.87 -3.65 31.72
CA VAL A 713 10.28 -4.05 31.56
C VAL A 713 11.11 -3.31 32.61
N THR A 714 11.79 -4.04 33.50
CA THR A 714 12.61 -3.42 34.54
C THR A 714 14.09 -3.44 34.20
N GLN A 715 14.72 -2.26 34.11
CA GLN A 715 16.17 -2.16 34.12
C GLN A 715 16.72 -2.54 35.50
N PRO A 716 17.89 -3.21 35.59
CA PRO A 716 18.49 -3.56 36.87
C PRO A 716 18.89 -2.30 37.64
N GLN A 717 18.33 -2.11 38.84
CA GLN A 717 18.75 -1.03 39.72
C GLN A 717 20.22 -1.20 40.11
N ARG A 718 21.03 -0.19 39.78
CA ARG A 718 22.39 -0.05 40.32
C ARG A 718 22.31 0.01 41.85
N LYS A 719 22.74 -1.04 42.54
CA LYS A 719 23.00 -0.97 43.99
C LYS A 719 24.12 0.04 44.23
N GLU A 720 23.78 1.17 44.83
CA GLU A 720 24.78 2.07 45.42
C GLU A 720 25.56 1.29 46.51
N GLN A 721 26.83 0.98 46.23
CA GLN A 721 27.74 0.55 47.28
C GLN A 721 28.04 1.75 48.18
N ARG A 722 27.41 1.79 49.35
CA ARG A 722 27.87 2.65 50.45
C ARG A 722 29.21 2.13 50.98
N GLY A 723 30.30 2.68 50.45
CA GLY A 723 31.58 2.75 51.15
C GLY A 723 31.48 3.73 52.35
N PRO A 724 32.33 3.61 53.38
CA PRO A 724 32.16 4.33 54.64
C PRO A 724 32.74 5.76 54.62
N VAL A 725 32.19 6.57 55.55
CA VAL A 725 32.47 7.98 55.88
C VAL A 725 31.73 8.99 55.01
#